data_AF-A0AAV0CCB2-F1
#
_entry.id   AF-A0AAV0CCB2-F1
#
_cell.length_a   1.000
_cell.length_b   1.000
_cell.length_c   1.000
_cell.angle_alpha   90.00
_cell.angle_beta   90.00
_cell.angle_gamma   90.00
#
_symmetry.space_group_name_H-M   'P 1'
#
loop_
_entity.id
_entity.type
_entity.pdbx_description
1 polymer ?
#
loop_
_entity_poly.entity_id
_entity_poly.type
_entity_poly.pdbx_seq_one_letter_code
_entity_poly.pdbx_strand_id
1 'polypeptide(L)'
;MLKVLTSISRYNSASSAFSHHARPYRDSNSPLNRVLSSIRSSRQKGTYFRTRFFCSDNTNGPDPPAEAGAEAKQGEVEVEGAAEATNSAAMVPTVFRPEDCLSVIALPLPHRPLFPGFYMPVYVKDSKVIAALAESRKRQAPYAGAFLIKDEPGIDPSIVSDTSSNIYELKGKELFDRLHEVGTLAQITSIQDDQVVLIGHRRIQITEMVSEEPLTVKINHLKEKPYNKDDDVIKATSFEVISTLRDVLKTSSLWKEHVQTYTAHIGDFNYARLADFGAAISGANKLHCQQVLEELDVHNRLKLTLELVKKEMEISRIQETIAKAIEEKISGEQRRYLLNEQLKAIKKELGLETDDKTALSEKFRQRLEPNKEKIPKHVMQVIEEELTKMQLLEASSSEFSVTRNYLDWLTALPWGTYSNENFDVLRAHEILDEDHYGLNDVKERILEFIAVGNLRGTSQGKIICLSGPPGVGKTSIGRSIARALNRKFYRFSVGGLSDVAEIKGHRRTYIGAMPGKMVQCLKNVGTANPLVLIDEIDKLGIGHAGDPASAMLELLDPEQNANFLDHYLDVPIDLSKVLFVCTANVVEKIPNPLLDRMEVIAIAGYITDEKMHIARDYLEKTTREACGIKSEQVEVTDAALLALIENYCREAGVRNLQKQIEKIYRKIALKLVRQTAHIESQNAATAETDKQDEVKEESVSLKDESSGEEETQVGAELDVDSDKNALNTIEAEVIEAPDNRTDNITDGLNSENAKETEKINRCEEAITTQKNAEEMEKLNRSKEAITTQKVVVESSNLADYVGKPVFHADRIYDQTPVGVVMGLAWTAMGGSTLYIETTQVEKAEGKGVLNLTGQLGDVMKESAQIAHTVARSILHEKDPENPFFSNSKLHLHVPAGATPKDGPSAGCTMITSLLSLAMNRPVKKDLAMTGEVTLMGKILPIGGVKEKTIAARRSDVKTIIFPEANRRDFDELASNVKEGLEVHFVEDYSQIFDLAFNDSQRT
;
A
#
# COMPACT_ATOMS: atom_id res chain seq x y z
N MET A 1 53.57 8.85 -22.37
CA MET A 1 54.93 9.13 -21.81
C MET A 1 55.29 7.92 -20.95
N LEU A 2 56.24 7.07 -21.36
CA LEU A 2 57.63 6.95 -20.79
C LEU A 2 57.63 6.58 -19.29
N LYS A 3 58.17 5.44 -18.80
CA LYS A 3 59.39 4.62 -19.16
C LYS A 3 59.07 3.09 -19.05
N VAL A 4 59.70 2.09 -19.70
CA VAL A 4 61.13 1.68 -19.94
C VAL A 4 61.75 0.97 -18.69
N LEU A 5 62.28 -0.29 -18.69
CA LEU A 5 62.55 -1.31 -19.75
C LEU A 5 62.71 -2.81 -19.23
N THR A 6 63.14 -3.72 -20.13
CA THR A 6 63.62 -5.15 -20.12
C THR A 6 64.58 -5.67 -19.00
N SER A 7 64.97 -6.97 -18.83
CA SER A 7 64.52 -8.35 -19.23
C SER A 7 65.55 -9.45 -18.77
N ILE A 8 65.25 -10.78 -18.93
CA ILE A 8 66.22 -11.94 -19.03
C ILE A 8 66.88 -12.45 -17.69
N SER A 9 67.25 -13.73 -17.43
CA SER A 9 66.99 -15.07 -18.04
C SER A 9 67.62 -16.30 -17.26
N ARG A 10 66.90 -17.44 -17.10
CA ARG A 10 67.36 -18.85 -16.78
C ARG A 10 67.98 -19.12 -15.36
N TYR A 11 68.12 -20.35 -14.81
CA TYR A 11 68.04 -21.76 -15.31
C TYR A 11 67.72 -22.77 -14.16
N ASN A 12 67.15 -23.95 -14.48
CA ASN A 12 67.15 -25.25 -13.71
C ASN A 12 66.44 -25.34 -12.33
N SER A 13 65.93 -26.50 -11.86
CA SER A 13 65.57 -27.79 -12.53
C SER A 13 64.82 -28.77 -11.60
N ALA A 14 63.91 -29.59 -12.16
CA ALA A 14 63.50 -30.95 -11.75
C ALA A 14 62.87 -31.17 -10.33
N SER A 15 61.60 -31.59 -10.24
CA SER A 15 61.12 -33.00 -10.07
C SER A 15 61.00 -33.44 -8.58
N SER A 16 60.17 -34.39 -8.14
CA SER A 16 59.22 -35.37 -8.72
C SER A 16 58.15 -35.70 -7.66
N ALA A 17 56.83 -35.72 -7.90
CA ALA A 17 56.01 -36.67 -8.67
C ALA A 17 55.65 -37.99 -7.93
N PHE A 18 54.52 -38.60 -8.34
CA PHE A 18 53.88 -39.85 -7.85
C PHE A 18 53.17 -39.80 -6.47
N SER A 19 52.11 -40.58 -6.17
CA SER A 19 50.80 -40.81 -6.87
C SER A 19 50.01 -41.97 -6.20
N HIS A 20 48.69 -42.03 -6.43
CA HIS A 20 47.80 -43.22 -6.26
C HIS A 20 47.58 -43.72 -4.81
N HIS A 21 46.33 -43.84 -4.37
CA HIS A 21 45.50 -45.08 -4.25
C HIS A 21 45.93 -46.05 -3.13
N ALA A 22 45.04 -46.70 -2.37
CA ALA A 22 43.59 -46.87 -2.53
C ALA A 22 42.81 -46.88 -1.18
N ARG A 23 41.48 -46.96 -1.28
CA ARG A 23 40.53 -47.42 -0.23
C ARG A 23 40.71 -48.96 -0.01
N PRO A 24 39.91 -49.70 0.83
CA PRO A 24 38.80 -49.30 1.72
C PRO A 24 38.72 -50.00 3.11
N TYR A 25 37.64 -49.66 3.84
CA TYR A 25 36.78 -50.54 4.67
C TYR A 25 37.04 -50.85 6.17
N ARG A 26 35.99 -50.51 6.95
CA ARG A 26 35.28 -51.28 8.00
C ARG A 26 35.68 -51.17 9.47
N ASP A 27 34.81 -50.47 10.22
CA ASP A 27 34.20 -50.80 11.51
C ASP A 27 34.97 -51.69 12.52
N SER A 28 35.30 -51.14 13.70
CA SER A 28 34.49 -51.36 14.92
C SER A 28 35.10 -50.77 16.21
N ASN A 29 34.21 -50.55 17.18
CA ASN A 29 34.35 -50.13 18.58
C ASN A 29 35.75 -50.08 19.27
N SER A 30 35.99 -48.93 19.90
CA SER A 30 36.59 -48.68 21.25
C SER A 30 37.08 -49.88 22.11
N PRO A 31 38.14 -49.75 22.95
CA PRO A 31 38.30 -48.58 23.85
C PRO A 31 39.72 -48.14 24.30
N LEU A 32 39.73 -46.99 24.99
CA LEU A 32 40.60 -46.52 26.09
C LEU A 32 41.99 -47.17 26.36
N ASN A 33 43.01 -46.29 26.37
CA ASN A 33 44.12 -46.24 27.33
C ASN A 33 45.10 -47.43 27.42
N ARG A 34 45.84 -47.67 26.34
CA ARG A 34 47.29 -47.97 26.36
C ARG A 34 47.94 -47.14 25.24
N VAL A 35 49.13 -46.53 25.37
CA VAL A 35 50.26 -46.78 26.28
C VAL A 35 50.82 -45.46 26.86
N LEU A 36 51.00 -45.39 28.19
CA LEU A 36 51.80 -44.35 28.85
C LEU A 36 53.20 -44.90 29.20
N SER A 37 54.07 -45.00 28.19
CA SER A 37 55.50 -45.28 28.32
C SER A 37 56.20 -44.96 26.97
N SER A 38 57.41 -44.42 26.91
CA SER A 38 58.29 -43.98 28.00
C SER A 38 59.39 -43.00 27.54
N ILE A 39 59.65 -41.98 28.38
CA ILE A 39 60.98 -41.57 28.86
C ILE A 39 62.03 -41.06 27.84
N ARG A 40 62.41 -39.77 28.02
CA ARG A 40 63.71 -39.11 27.71
C ARG A 40 64.11 -38.90 26.24
N SER A 41 63.71 -37.72 25.76
CA SER A 41 64.55 -36.71 25.10
C SER A 41 66.08 -36.95 24.99
N SER A 42 66.64 -36.57 23.84
CA SER A 42 67.97 -35.96 23.75
C SER A 42 67.84 -34.46 23.41
N ARG A 43 68.73 -33.63 23.98
CA ARG A 43 68.83 -32.17 23.76
C ARG A 43 70.22 -31.87 23.19
N GLN A 44 70.32 -30.86 22.33
CA GLN A 44 71.33 -29.77 22.35
C GLN A 44 71.16 -28.87 21.11
N LYS A 45 71.42 -27.55 21.10
CA LYS A 45 71.93 -26.55 22.10
C LYS A 45 70.93 -25.36 22.09
N GLY A 46 70.81 -24.42 23.04
CA GLY A 46 71.68 -23.91 24.12
C GLY A 46 72.00 -22.43 23.83
N THR A 47 71.92 -21.45 24.73
CA THR A 47 71.62 -21.37 26.20
C THR A 47 70.86 -20.03 26.47
N TYR A 48 70.39 -19.57 27.66
CA TYR A 48 70.91 -19.55 29.04
C TYR A 48 69.80 -19.35 30.12
N PHE A 49 70.22 -19.41 31.40
CA PHE A 49 69.76 -18.78 32.67
C PHE A 49 68.37 -18.06 32.72
N ARG A 50 67.40 -18.45 33.59
CA ARG A 50 67.28 -18.51 35.10
C ARG A 50 66.67 -17.21 35.69
N THR A 51 65.78 -17.17 36.71
CA THR A 51 65.45 -18.10 37.85
C THR A 51 63.98 -17.86 38.36
N ARG A 52 63.19 -18.86 38.84
CA ARG A 52 62.81 -19.24 40.26
C ARG A 52 62.20 -18.12 41.16
N PHE A 53 61.22 -18.29 42.08
CA PHE A 53 60.35 -19.43 42.54
C PHE A 53 59.01 -18.93 43.22
N PHE A 54 58.40 -19.70 44.16
CA PHE A 54 56.97 -19.75 44.59
C PHE A 54 56.57 -18.99 45.91
N CYS A 55 55.25 -19.03 46.24
CA CYS A 55 54.53 -18.93 47.55
C CYS A 55 53.86 -17.59 48.00
N SER A 56 52.93 -17.68 48.96
CA SER A 56 51.77 -16.78 49.22
C SER A 56 51.38 -16.59 50.71
N ASP A 57 50.51 -15.59 51.02
CA ASP A 57 49.27 -15.67 51.87
C ASP A 57 48.86 -14.33 52.59
N ASN A 58 47.53 -14.04 52.65
CA ASN A 58 46.64 -13.41 53.70
C ASN A 58 47.12 -12.32 54.74
N THR A 59 46.34 -11.40 55.36
CA THR A 59 44.89 -10.97 55.35
C THR A 59 44.61 -9.62 56.11
N ASN A 60 43.57 -8.86 55.69
CA ASN A 60 42.56 -8.02 56.42
C ASN A 60 42.86 -6.87 57.47
N GLY A 61 42.56 -5.60 57.10
CA GLY A 61 41.79 -4.50 57.79
C GLY A 61 42.10 -3.98 59.24
N PRO A 62 41.38 -2.95 59.80
CA PRO A 62 40.44 -1.94 59.23
C PRO A 62 40.66 -0.44 59.71
N ASP A 63 39.64 0.44 59.53
CA ASP A 63 39.53 1.94 59.64
C ASP A 63 39.55 2.56 61.09
N PRO A 64 39.27 3.88 61.43
CA PRO A 64 38.64 5.06 60.73
C PRO A 64 39.24 6.49 61.11
N PRO A 65 38.52 7.64 61.31
CA PRO A 65 37.61 8.49 60.47
C PRO A 65 37.94 10.03 60.38
N ALA A 66 37.06 10.81 59.69
CA ALA A 66 36.54 12.17 60.00
C ALA A 66 37.18 13.51 59.48
N GLU A 67 36.34 14.32 58.81
CA GLU A 67 36.03 15.78 58.95
C GLU A 67 37.13 16.89 58.98
N ALA A 68 36.91 18.17 58.58
CA ALA A 68 35.96 18.86 57.67
C ALA A 68 36.33 20.37 57.54
N GLY A 69 35.83 21.09 56.51
CA GLY A 69 35.51 22.54 56.64
C GLY A 69 36.08 23.59 55.66
N ALA A 70 35.24 24.61 55.41
CA ALA A 70 35.52 26.03 55.13
C ALA A 70 36.09 26.54 53.78
N GLU A 71 35.15 27.00 52.92
CA GLU A 71 35.01 28.36 52.34
C GLU A 71 36.13 29.12 51.58
N ALA A 72 35.68 29.94 50.64
CA ALA A 72 36.48 30.65 49.63
C ALA A 72 36.87 32.09 50.00
N LYS A 73 37.90 32.63 49.32
CA LYS A 73 37.87 34.01 48.78
C LYS A 73 38.85 34.25 47.63
N GLN A 74 38.71 35.43 47.00
CA GLN A 74 39.32 35.83 45.73
C GLN A 74 40.74 36.41 45.90
N GLY A 75 41.52 36.42 44.81
CA GLY A 75 42.76 37.20 44.69
C GLY A 75 43.54 36.86 43.42
N GLU A 76 43.52 37.74 42.43
CA GLU A 76 44.49 37.73 41.32
C GLU A 76 45.82 38.36 41.78
N VAL A 77 46.94 38.02 41.13
CA VAL A 77 47.83 38.96 40.40
C VAL A 77 49.20 38.33 40.09
N GLU A 78 49.67 38.60 38.86
CA GLU A 78 51.05 38.52 38.34
C GLU A 78 51.79 37.18 38.15
N VAL A 79 52.73 37.24 37.20
CA VAL A 79 53.65 36.19 36.76
C VAL A 79 55.00 36.84 36.53
N GLU A 80 56.02 36.42 37.28
CA GLU A 80 57.42 36.49 36.85
C GLU A 80 58.00 35.07 36.78
N GLY A 81 59.12 34.89 36.07
CA GLY A 81 59.60 33.57 35.68
C GLY A 81 61.10 33.33 35.89
N ALA A 82 61.52 32.15 35.42
CA ALA A 82 62.89 31.66 35.33
C ALA A 82 63.67 31.38 36.64
N ALA A 83 63.63 30.12 37.07
CA ALA A 83 64.79 29.41 37.61
C ALA A 83 64.63 27.89 37.45
N GLU A 84 65.71 27.18 37.08
CA GLU A 84 65.80 25.74 37.32
C GLU A 84 66.16 25.50 38.80
N ALA A 85 65.52 24.53 39.44
CA ALA A 85 65.87 24.06 40.78
C ALA A 85 65.76 22.53 40.86
N THR A 86 66.66 21.90 41.61
CA THR A 86 66.90 20.45 41.54
C THR A 86 66.50 19.68 42.80
N ASN A 87 66.27 18.38 42.59
CA ASN A 87 66.40 17.28 43.54
C ASN A 87 65.30 16.98 44.57
N SER A 88 64.92 15.69 44.54
CA SER A 88 64.66 14.80 45.68
C SER A 88 63.54 15.12 46.67
N ALA A 89 62.40 14.45 46.46
CA ALA A 89 61.77 13.66 47.52
C ALA A 89 61.75 12.19 47.08
N ALA A 90 62.13 11.26 47.95
CA ALA A 90 62.16 9.83 47.63
C ALA A 90 60.79 9.20 47.92
N MET A 91 60.15 8.61 46.91
CA MET A 91 58.98 7.75 47.10
C MET A 91 59.34 6.31 46.72
N VAL A 92 58.97 5.36 47.60
CA VAL A 92 59.17 3.93 47.38
C VAL A 92 58.23 3.47 46.26
N PRO A 93 58.68 2.62 45.30
CA PRO A 93 57.79 2.03 44.31
C PRO A 93 56.83 1.03 44.97
N THR A 94 55.65 1.50 45.40
CA THR A 94 54.55 0.62 45.82
C THR A 94 53.99 -0.08 44.59
N VAL A 95 54.02 -1.42 44.59
CA VAL A 95 53.43 -2.22 43.51
C VAL A 95 51.90 -2.11 43.61
N PHE A 96 51.34 -1.24 42.77
CA PHE A 96 49.92 -0.87 42.74
C PHE A 96 49.04 -2.13 42.57
N ARG A 97 48.25 -2.50 43.58
CA ARG A 97 47.42 -3.70 43.51
C ARG A 97 46.10 -3.38 42.82
N PRO A 98 45.50 -4.33 42.07
CA PRO A 98 44.15 -4.15 41.53
C PRO A 98 43.10 -3.81 42.60
N GLU A 99 43.31 -4.29 43.83
CA GLU A 99 42.41 -4.11 44.97
C GLU A 99 42.46 -2.68 45.55
N ASP A 100 43.52 -1.92 45.27
CA ASP A 100 43.69 -0.53 45.72
C ASP A 100 42.95 0.47 44.78
N CYS A 101 42.40 -0.02 43.66
CA CYS A 101 41.65 0.78 42.68
C CYS A 101 40.24 1.09 43.19
N LEU A 102 40.08 2.21 43.92
CA LEU A 102 38.76 2.67 44.40
C LEU A 102 38.00 3.58 43.40
N SER A 103 38.68 4.12 42.39
CA SER A 103 38.06 4.91 41.31
C SER A 103 38.74 4.63 39.97
N VAL A 104 37.95 4.57 38.90
CA VAL A 104 38.41 4.26 37.54
C VAL A 104 37.65 5.07 36.48
N ILE A 105 38.28 5.26 35.32
CA ILE A 105 37.61 5.75 34.11
C ILE A 105 36.61 4.68 33.65
N ALA A 106 35.37 5.06 33.41
CA ALA A 106 34.34 4.17 32.86
C ALA A 106 34.44 4.12 31.34
N LEU A 107 34.58 2.91 30.78
CA LEU A 107 34.60 2.65 29.36
C LEU A 107 33.32 1.93 28.94
N PRO A 108 32.47 2.55 28.10
CA PRO A 108 31.21 1.96 27.68
C PRO A 108 31.43 0.86 26.62
N LEU A 109 30.72 -0.25 26.78
CA LEU A 109 30.74 -1.39 25.88
C LEU A 109 29.37 -1.50 25.18
N PRO A 110 29.27 -1.30 23.84
CA PRO A 110 27.99 -1.30 23.15
C PRO A 110 27.38 -2.69 22.93
N HIS A 111 28.22 -3.69 22.61
CA HIS A 111 27.76 -4.97 22.05
C HIS A 111 27.91 -6.18 23.00
N ARG A 112 28.88 -6.19 23.92
CA ARG A 112 29.17 -7.36 24.76
C ARG A 112 29.90 -6.96 26.05
N PRO A 113 29.56 -7.54 27.21
CA PRO A 113 30.30 -7.31 28.45
C PRO A 113 31.68 -7.99 28.41
N LEU A 114 32.67 -7.37 29.07
CA LEU A 114 33.99 -7.95 29.26
C LEU A 114 33.99 -8.91 30.46
N PHE A 115 34.31 -10.18 30.25
CA PHE A 115 34.48 -11.13 31.35
C PHE A 115 35.90 -11.09 31.95
N PRO A 116 36.07 -11.41 33.24
CA PRO A 116 37.39 -11.61 33.85
C PRO A 116 38.22 -12.63 33.04
N GLY A 117 39.49 -12.30 32.81
CA GLY A 117 40.44 -13.14 32.08
C GLY A 117 40.46 -13.01 30.57
N PHE A 118 39.43 -12.42 29.95
CA PHE A 118 39.41 -12.21 28.50
C PHE A 118 40.12 -10.92 28.12
N TYR A 119 40.76 -10.93 26.94
CA TYR A 119 41.20 -9.72 26.28
C TYR A 119 40.12 -9.24 25.31
N MET A 120 39.97 -7.93 25.16
CA MET A 120 39.05 -7.33 24.19
C MET A 120 39.60 -6.00 23.68
N PRO A 121 39.73 -5.81 22.36
CA PRO A 121 39.97 -4.50 21.76
C PRO A 121 38.69 -3.66 21.81
N VAL A 122 38.80 -2.43 22.27
CA VAL A 122 37.70 -1.44 22.32
C VAL A 122 38.12 -0.21 21.52
N TYR A 123 37.26 0.26 20.63
CA TYR A 123 37.48 1.49 19.86
C TYR A 123 36.89 2.69 20.61
N VAL A 124 37.74 3.66 20.96
CA VAL A 124 37.41 4.87 21.71
C VAL A 124 37.67 6.07 20.81
N LYS A 125 36.62 6.79 20.39
CA LYS A 125 36.75 7.96 19.51
C LYS A 125 37.08 9.26 20.27
N ASP A 126 36.80 9.31 21.58
CA ASP A 126 37.02 10.52 22.37
C ASP A 126 38.50 10.70 22.74
N SER A 127 39.17 11.60 22.03
CA SER A 127 40.58 11.96 22.27
C SER A 127 40.88 12.33 23.74
N LYS A 128 39.93 12.99 24.44
CA LYS A 128 39.99 13.25 25.89
C LYS A 128 40.16 11.97 26.72
N VAL A 129 39.40 10.91 26.38
CA VAL A 129 39.43 9.62 27.09
C VAL A 129 40.73 8.87 26.76
N ILE A 130 41.17 8.86 25.50
CA ILE A 130 42.47 8.27 25.11
C ILE A 130 43.61 8.94 25.89
N ALA A 131 43.62 10.27 25.98
CA ALA A 131 44.63 11.01 26.72
C ALA A 131 44.65 10.65 28.21
N ALA A 132 43.48 10.54 28.84
CA ALA A 132 43.35 10.13 30.25
C ALA A 132 43.77 8.67 30.49
N LEU A 133 43.41 7.73 29.61
CA LEU A 133 43.87 6.33 29.67
C LEU A 133 45.40 6.23 29.51
N ALA A 134 45.97 7.01 28.60
CA ALA A 134 47.42 7.09 28.40
C ALA A 134 48.13 7.73 29.60
N GLU A 135 47.50 8.69 30.29
CA GLU A 135 48.02 9.24 31.54
C GLU A 135 47.95 8.23 32.70
N SER A 136 46.82 7.55 32.93
CA SER A 136 46.70 6.50 33.94
C SER A 136 47.76 5.41 33.76
N ARG A 137 48.06 5.04 32.51
CA ARG A 137 49.16 4.13 32.16
C ARG A 137 50.55 4.70 32.49
N LYS A 138 50.80 5.99 32.28
CA LYS A 138 52.05 6.68 32.70
C LYS A 138 52.18 6.74 34.23
N ARG A 139 51.08 6.98 34.94
CA ARG A 139 50.99 7.02 36.42
C ARG A 139 51.07 5.64 37.10
N GLN A 140 51.43 4.58 36.38
CA GLN A 140 51.50 3.19 36.85
C GLN A 140 50.18 2.60 37.40
N ALA A 141 49.03 3.21 37.08
CA ALA A 141 47.69 2.70 37.39
C ALA A 141 46.94 2.34 36.09
N PRO A 142 47.33 1.28 35.36
CA PRO A 142 46.82 0.98 34.03
C PRO A 142 45.45 0.26 34.07
N TYR A 143 44.48 0.78 34.82
CA TYR A 143 43.16 0.16 34.99
C TYR A 143 42.02 1.09 34.57
N ALA A 144 40.99 0.51 33.96
CA ALA A 144 39.72 1.14 33.64
C ALA A 144 38.56 0.21 34.05
N GLY A 145 37.36 0.75 34.25
CA GLY A 145 36.15 -0.06 34.47
C GLY A 145 35.39 -0.21 33.16
N ALA A 146 35.19 -1.43 32.68
CA ALA A 146 34.49 -1.71 31.44
C ALA A 146 33.05 -2.16 31.72
N PHE A 147 32.06 -1.42 31.23
CA PHE A 147 30.64 -1.55 31.60
C PHE A 147 29.74 -1.64 30.36
N LEU A 148 28.71 -2.49 30.40
CA LEU A 148 27.76 -2.66 29.30
C LEU A 148 26.76 -1.49 29.23
N ILE A 149 26.35 -1.10 28.02
CA ILE A 149 25.28 -0.11 27.81
C ILE A 149 23.90 -0.80 27.77
N LYS A 150 22.97 -0.28 28.58
CA LYS A 150 21.54 -0.64 28.64
C LYS A 150 20.82 -0.25 27.33
N ASP A 151 19.94 -1.12 26.88
CA ASP A 151 19.02 -0.83 25.77
C ASP A 151 17.90 0.14 26.18
N GLU A 152 17.28 0.79 25.19
CA GLU A 152 16.08 1.61 25.42
C GLU A 152 14.85 0.74 25.67
N PRO A 153 14.06 1.00 26.74
CA PRO A 153 12.90 0.19 27.08
C PRO A 153 11.76 0.45 26.08
N GLY A 154 11.55 -0.48 25.15
CA GLY A 154 10.43 -0.45 24.20
C GLY A 154 10.77 -0.80 22.73
N ILE A 155 12.04 -1.09 22.41
CA ILE A 155 12.46 -1.47 21.06
C ILE A 155 12.69 -2.99 20.98
N ASP A 156 12.14 -3.65 19.97
CA ASP A 156 12.29 -5.09 19.76
C ASP A 156 13.74 -5.47 19.37
N PRO A 157 14.37 -6.47 20.02
CA PRO A 157 15.79 -6.78 19.85
C PRO A 157 16.16 -7.43 18.51
N SER A 158 15.19 -7.60 17.60
CA SER A 158 15.38 -8.11 16.24
C SER A 158 15.64 -7.01 15.20
N ILE A 159 15.36 -5.75 15.50
CA ILE A 159 15.42 -4.62 14.55
C ILE A 159 16.60 -3.70 14.88
N VAL A 160 17.83 -4.22 14.80
CA VAL A 160 19.05 -3.46 15.13
C VAL A 160 20.17 -3.70 14.09
N SER A 161 20.23 -2.85 13.07
CA SER A 161 21.37 -2.71 12.15
C SER A 161 22.06 -1.35 12.27
N ASP A 162 21.30 -0.26 12.47
CA ASP A 162 21.79 1.11 12.19
C ASP A 162 21.95 2.05 13.40
N THR A 163 21.54 1.68 14.62
CA THR A 163 21.63 2.57 15.81
C THR A 163 23.05 2.76 16.37
N SER A 164 24.08 2.21 15.72
CA SER A 164 25.48 2.30 16.15
C SER A 164 26.10 3.71 16.06
N SER A 165 25.44 4.65 15.36
CA SER A 165 25.84 6.06 15.28
C SER A 165 25.75 6.78 16.64
N ASN A 166 24.56 6.75 17.25
CA ASN A 166 24.19 7.63 18.37
C ASN A 166 24.92 7.28 19.67
N ILE A 167 25.45 6.06 19.77
CA ILE A 167 26.14 5.56 20.98
C ILE A 167 27.39 6.39 21.31
N TYR A 168 28.06 6.96 20.29
CA TYR A 168 29.29 7.73 20.45
C TYR A 168 29.08 9.20 20.84
N GLU A 169 27.82 9.66 20.98
CA GLU A 169 27.48 11.05 21.31
C GLU A 169 27.14 11.23 22.80
N LEU A 170 26.83 10.14 23.52
CA LEU A 170 26.47 10.11 24.95
C LEU A 170 27.66 10.51 25.86
N LYS A 171 27.51 11.58 26.66
CA LYS A 171 28.57 12.09 27.55
C LYS A 171 28.04 12.48 28.94
N GLY A 172 28.96 12.56 29.92
CA GLY A 172 28.64 12.93 31.30
C GLY A 172 27.57 12.03 31.93
N LYS A 173 26.55 12.65 32.55
CA LYS A 173 25.47 11.95 33.25
C LYS A 173 24.63 11.02 32.36
N GLU A 174 24.34 11.42 31.13
CA GLU A 174 23.52 10.61 30.21
C GLU A 174 24.19 9.25 29.88
N LEU A 175 25.52 9.24 29.84
CA LEU A 175 26.27 7.99 29.70
C LEU A 175 26.19 7.16 30.99
N PHE A 176 26.34 7.78 32.17
CA PHE A 176 26.28 7.11 33.47
C PHE A 176 24.95 6.37 33.68
N ASP A 177 23.81 7.03 33.46
CA ASP A 177 22.48 6.43 33.67
C ASP A 177 22.24 5.22 32.75
N ARG A 178 22.84 5.23 31.54
CA ARG A 178 22.77 4.14 30.56
C ARG A 178 23.77 3.00 30.78
N LEU A 179 24.69 3.07 31.74
CA LEU A 179 25.57 1.93 32.07
C LEU A 179 24.89 0.91 33.00
N HIS A 180 25.21 -0.37 32.83
CA HIS A 180 24.96 -1.38 33.85
C HIS A 180 25.84 -1.13 35.09
N GLU A 181 25.26 -1.33 36.29
CA GLU A 181 25.98 -1.14 37.56
C GLU A 181 27.18 -2.07 37.70
N VAL A 182 27.06 -3.31 37.23
CA VAL A 182 28.11 -4.33 37.31
C VAL A 182 28.88 -4.39 35.99
N GLY A 183 30.20 -4.34 36.10
CA GLY A 183 31.14 -4.49 34.99
C GLY A 183 32.43 -5.18 35.43
N THR A 184 33.49 -5.00 34.65
CA THR A 184 34.79 -5.64 34.90
C THR A 184 35.92 -4.60 34.96
N LEU A 185 36.71 -4.67 36.03
CA LEU A 185 37.99 -3.98 36.14
C LEU A 185 38.93 -4.56 35.10
N ALA A 186 39.40 -3.73 34.18
CA ALA A 186 40.19 -4.15 33.04
C ALA A 186 41.55 -3.45 33.01
N GLN A 187 42.61 -4.23 32.76
CA GLN A 187 43.97 -3.75 32.63
C GLN A 187 44.26 -3.32 31.19
N ILE A 188 44.76 -2.09 31.02
CA ILE A 188 45.12 -1.49 29.74
C ILE A 188 46.47 -2.06 29.28
N THR A 189 46.43 -2.95 28.29
CA THR A 189 47.62 -3.68 27.81
C THR A 189 48.34 -2.89 26.72
N SER A 190 47.60 -2.35 25.76
CA SER A 190 48.12 -1.46 24.72
C SER A 190 47.08 -0.42 24.31
N ILE A 191 47.56 0.68 23.75
CA ILE A 191 46.78 1.74 23.09
C ILE A 191 47.47 1.96 21.74
N GLN A 192 46.71 1.91 20.65
CA GLN A 192 47.17 2.12 19.28
C GLN A 192 46.12 3.01 18.61
N ASP A 193 46.44 4.29 18.47
CA ASP A 193 45.53 5.34 18.02
C ASP A 193 44.17 5.26 18.78
N ASP A 194 43.05 5.09 18.09
CA ASP A 194 41.70 4.99 18.68
C ASP A 194 41.41 3.59 19.29
N GLN A 195 42.33 2.62 19.22
CA GLN A 195 42.11 1.25 19.69
C GLN A 195 42.82 0.96 21.02
N VAL A 196 42.04 0.56 22.04
CA VAL A 196 42.51 0.23 23.39
C VAL A 196 42.33 -1.27 23.63
N VAL A 197 43.42 -2.00 23.94
CA VAL A 197 43.34 -3.43 24.27
C VAL A 197 43.26 -3.59 25.79
N LEU A 198 42.09 -4.06 26.24
CA LEU A 198 41.76 -4.30 27.65
C LEU A 198 41.89 -5.80 27.98
N ILE A 199 42.35 -6.14 29.17
CA ILE A 199 42.27 -7.50 29.75
C ILE A 199 41.42 -7.44 31.03
N GLY A 200 40.30 -8.15 31.05
CA GLY A 200 39.44 -8.23 32.24
C GLY A 200 40.17 -8.90 33.41
N HIS A 201 40.03 -8.38 34.62
CA HIS A 201 40.73 -8.89 35.81
C HIS A 201 39.77 -9.35 36.91
N ARG A 202 38.79 -8.52 37.31
CA ARG A 202 37.77 -8.85 38.34
C ARG A 202 36.46 -8.10 38.11
N ARG A 203 35.37 -8.60 38.68
CA ARG A 203 34.04 -7.96 38.67
C ARG A 203 34.00 -6.77 39.64
N ILE A 204 33.33 -5.69 39.23
CA ILE A 204 33.19 -4.44 39.98
C ILE A 204 31.76 -3.90 39.86
N GLN A 205 31.30 -3.18 40.89
CA GLN A 205 30.04 -2.43 40.85
C GLN A 205 30.33 -0.92 40.96
N ILE A 206 29.65 -0.11 40.16
CA ILE A 206 29.63 1.36 40.27
C ILE A 206 28.96 1.76 41.59
N THR A 207 29.53 2.70 42.33
CA THR A 207 28.90 3.25 43.55
C THR A 207 28.50 4.72 43.43
N GLU A 208 29.34 5.56 42.82
CA GLU A 208 29.06 6.99 42.59
C GLU A 208 29.90 7.54 41.43
N MET A 209 29.45 8.64 40.83
CA MET A 209 30.18 9.39 39.80
C MET A 209 31.10 10.44 40.45
N VAL A 210 32.35 10.53 39.99
CA VAL A 210 33.39 11.43 40.50
C VAL A 210 33.68 12.58 39.53
N SER A 211 33.66 12.32 38.22
CA SER A 211 33.83 13.33 37.17
C SER A 211 33.01 12.96 35.93
N GLU A 212 32.54 13.97 35.21
CA GLU A 212 31.71 13.82 33.99
C GLU A 212 32.55 13.75 32.70
N GLU A 213 33.69 14.45 32.66
CA GLU A 213 34.65 14.40 31.55
C GLU A 213 36.10 14.23 32.06
N PRO A 214 36.79 13.12 31.71
CA PRO A 214 36.21 11.85 31.26
C PRO A 214 35.38 11.21 32.39
N LEU A 215 34.34 10.45 32.01
CA LEU A 215 33.46 9.79 32.98
C LEU A 215 34.28 8.90 33.92
N THR A 216 34.34 9.29 35.19
CA THR A 216 35.14 8.64 36.24
C THR A 216 34.22 8.26 37.39
N VAL A 217 34.28 7.01 37.83
CA VAL A 217 33.37 6.44 38.82
C VAL A 217 34.14 5.82 39.99
N LYS A 218 33.58 5.89 41.21
CA LYS A 218 34.03 5.00 42.30
C LYS A 218 33.44 3.61 42.11
N ILE A 219 34.21 2.62 42.56
CA ILE A 219 33.93 1.21 42.33
C ILE A 219 34.11 0.37 43.58
N ASN A 220 33.23 -0.61 43.76
CA ASN A 220 33.34 -1.66 44.77
C ASN A 220 33.78 -2.98 44.10
N HIS A 221 34.68 -3.73 44.74
CA HIS A 221 35.22 -4.99 44.20
C HIS A 221 34.35 -6.16 44.64
N LEU A 222 33.57 -6.71 43.70
CA LEU A 222 32.63 -7.79 44.00
C LEU A 222 33.37 -9.10 44.31
N LYS A 223 33.07 -9.69 45.46
CA LYS A 223 33.55 -11.00 45.90
C LYS A 223 32.43 -12.04 45.74
N GLU A 224 32.81 -13.26 45.40
CA GLU A 224 31.86 -14.36 45.20
C GLU A 224 31.24 -14.81 46.53
N LYS A 225 30.00 -15.31 46.48
CA LYS A 225 29.37 -15.93 47.65
C LYS A 225 30.15 -17.20 48.02
N PRO A 226 30.40 -17.49 49.31
CA PRO A 226 31.09 -18.72 49.70
C PRO A 226 30.22 -19.94 49.36
N TYR A 227 30.78 -20.90 48.61
CA TYR A 227 30.12 -22.13 48.18
C TYR A 227 30.89 -23.36 48.66
N ASN A 228 30.19 -24.50 48.78
CA ASN A 228 30.83 -25.78 49.07
C ASN A 228 31.51 -26.32 47.79
N LYS A 229 32.84 -26.45 47.82
CA LYS A 229 33.62 -27.02 46.70
C LYS A 229 33.32 -28.50 46.45
N ASP A 230 32.77 -29.19 47.45
CA ASP A 230 32.47 -30.61 47.40
C ASP A 230 31.02 -30.95 47.05
N ASP A 231 30.18 -29.96 46.74
CA ASP A 231 28.81 -30.15 46.26
C ASP A 231 28.78 -30.93 44.92
N ASP A 232 28.16 -32.11 44.94
CA ASP A 232 28.03 -33.00 43.78
C ASP A 232 27.17 -32.40 42.65
N VAL A 233 26.24 -31.48 42.96
CA VAL A 233 25.43 -30.78 41.95
C VAL A 233 26.27 -29.73 41.23
N ILE A 234 27.15 -29.01 41.93
CA ILE A 234 28.12 -28.10 41.31
C ILE A 234 29.11 -28.88 40.45
N LYS A 235 29.66 -29.99 40.96
CA LYS A 235 30.54 -30.90 40.22
C LYS A 235 29.87 -31.39 38.93
N ALA A 236 28.68 -31.97 39.02
CA ALA A 236 27.93 -32.49 37.87
C ALA A 236 27.63 -31.40 36.82
N THR A 237 27.16 -30.23 37.24
CA THR A 237 26.90 -29.09 36.34
C THR A 237 28.18 -28.65 35.62
N SER A 238 29.31 -28.61 36.33
CA SER A 238 30.60 -28.23 35.74
C SER A 238 31.12 -29.23 34.70
N PHE A 239 30.92 -30.54 34.91
CA PHE A 239 31.27 -31.57 33.92
C PHE A 239 30.43 -31.48 32.66
N GLU A 240 29.13 -31.17 32.78
CA GLU A 240 28.22 -30.97 31.65
C GLU A 240 28.55 -29.69 30.85
N VAL A 241 28.95 -28.60 31.53
CA VAL A 241 29.52 -27.41 30.87
C VAL A 241 30.82 -27.75 30.13
N ILE A 242 31.74 -28.49 30.75
CA ILE A 242 32.99 -28.94 30.09
C ILE A 242 32.70 -29.85 28.89
N SER A 243 31.66 -30.69 28.96
CA SER A 243 31.30 -31.61 27.89
C SER A 243 30.74 -30.87 26.67
N THR A 244 29.73 -30.02 26.89
CA THR A 244 29.11 -29.20 25.84
C THR A 244 30.10 -28.21 25.21
N LEU A 245 30.91 -27.53 26.02
CA LEU A 245 31.94 -26.61 25.52
C LEU A 245 33.01 -27.35 24.69
N ARG A 246 33.40 -28.58 25.06
CA ARG A 246 34.32 -29.40 24.24
C ARG A 246 33.75 -29.69 22.85
N ASP A 247 32.44 -29.86 22.71
CA ASP A 247 31.80 -30.13 21.42
C ASP A 247 31.66 -28.86 20.56
N VAL A 248 31.41 -27.70 21.16
CA VAL A 248 31.53 -26.40 20.48
C VAL A 248 32.96 -26.18 19.95
N LEU A 249 33.99 -26.51 20.76
CA LEU A 249 35.41 -26.46 20.36
C LEU A 249 35.82 -27.51 19.30
N LYS A 250 34.99 -28.53 19.01
CA LYS A 250 35.22 -29.41 17.84
C LYS A 250 34.79 -28.71 16.56
N THR A 251 33.59 -28.11 16.59
CA THR A 251 32.91 -27.52 15.44
C THR A 251 33.58 -26.24 14.97
N SER A 252 33.97 -25.34 15.90
CA SER A 252 34.71 -24.12 15.58
C SER A 252 36.20 -24.25 15.95
N SER A 253 37.08 -24.01 14.96
CA SER A 253 38.53 -23.97 15.17
C SER A 253 39.03 -22.69 15.84
N LEU A 254 38.31 -21.57 15.64
CA LEU A 254 38.71 -20.21 16.04
C LEU A 254 38.91 -20.05 17.56
N TRP A 255 38.16 -20.80 18.35
CA TRP A 255 38.23 -20.75 19.81
C TRP A 255 39.45 -21.47 20.41
N LYS A 256 40.16 -22.30 19.64
CA LYS A 256 41.27 -23.14 20.16
C LYS A 256 42.47 -22.31 20.61
N GLU A 257 42.74 -21.19 19.95
CA GLU A 257 43.80 -20.24 20.34
C GLU A 257 43.38 -19.46 21.60
N HIS A 258 42.14 -19.00 21.64
CA HIS A 258 41.55 -18.30 22.79
C HIS A 258 41.61 -19.14 24.09
N VAL A 259 41.39 -20.46 24.01
CA VAL A 259 41.56 -21.37 25.16
C VAL A 259 43.00 -21.34 25.68
N GLN A 260 43.99 -21.41 24.80
CA GLN A 260 45.41 -21.42 25.17
C GLN A 260 45.82 -20.10 25.83
N THR A 261 45.38 -18.97 25.27
CA THR A 261 45.63 -17.63 25.84
C THR A 261 45.00 -17.48 27.23
N TYR A 262 43.74 -17.90 27.41
CA TYR A 262 43.03 -17.81 28.70
C TYR A 262 43.77 -18.59 29.81
N THR A 263 44.11 -19.86 29.56
CA THR A 263 44.87 -20.66 30.53
C THR A 263 46.25 -20.06 30.84
N ALA A 264 46.93 -19.46 29.86
CA ALA A 264 48.25 -18.84 30.05
C ALA A 264 48.24 -17.60 30.98
N HIS A 265 47.16 -16.81 31.00
CA HIS A 265 47.08 -15.59 31.81
C HIS A 265 46.50 -15.82 33.23
N ILE A 266 45.72 -16.89 33.43
CA ILE A 266 44.83 -17.01 34.61
C ILE A 266 45.14 -18.25 35.46
N GLY A 267 45.78 -19.26 34.88
CA GLY A 267 45.96 -20.58 35.47
C GLY A 267 44.70 -21.43 35.37
N ASP A 268 44.52 -22.35 36.32
CA ASP A 268 43.51 -23.40 36.25
C ASP A 268 42.05 -22.90 36.31
N PHE A 269 41.17 -23.68 35.66
CA PHE A 269 39.72 -23.50 35.66
C PHE A 269 39.12 -23.90 37.01
N ASN A 270 38.84 -22.91 37.86
CA ASN A 270 37.90 -23.06 38.97
C ASN A 270 36.45 -22.96 38.46
N TYR A 271 35.47 -23.50 39.19
CA TYR A 271 34.04 -23.54 38.79
C TYR A 271 33.50 -22.18 38.31
N ALA A 272 33.81 -21.10 39.03
CA ALA A 272 33.46 -19.73 38.66
C ALA A 272 34.08 -19.28 37.31
N ARG A 273 35.39 -19.54 37.13
CA ARG A 273 36.15 -19.19 35.92
C ARG A 273 35.74 -20.01 34.71
N LEU A 274 35.21 -21.21 34.91
CA LEU A 274 34.60 -22.04 33.87
C LEU A 274 33.27 -21.43 33.39
N ALA A 275 32.47 -20.89 34.31
CA ALA A 275 31.24 -20.19 33.97
C ALA A 275 31.51 -18.89 33.18
N ASP A 276 32.45 -18.06 33.66
CA ASP A 276 32.92 -16.86 32.93
C ASP A 276 33.44 -17.23 31.52
N PHE A 277 34.21 -18.31 31.40
CA PHE A 277 34.78 -18.79 30.14
C PHE A 277 33.72 -19.29 29.14
N GLY A 278 32.70 -20.02 29.61
CA GLY A 278 31.62 -20.48 28.75
C GLY A 278 30.75 -19.33 28.22
N ALA A 279 30.42 -18.35 29.07
CA ALA A 279 29.64 -17.18 28.67
C ALA A 279 30.44 -16.23 27.75
N ALA A 280 31.76 -16.17 27.89
CA ALA A 280 32.65 -15.42 27.02
C ALA A 280 32.98 -16.13 25.68
N ILE A 281 32.69 -17.42 25.53
CA ILE A 281 32.71 -18.12 24.23
C ILE A 281 31.34 -18.09 23.53
N SER A 282 30.23 -18.18 24.28
CA SER A 282 28.87 -18.13 23.69
C SER A 282 28.55 -16.77 23.05
N GLY A 283 28.10 -16.77 21.80
CA GLY A 283 27.64 -15.59 21.06
C GLY A 283 26.24 -15.10 21.40
N ALA A 284 25.69 -15.50 22.56
CA ALA A 284 24.35 -15.15 22.99
C ALA A 284 24.15 -13.64 23.26
N ASN A 285 22.87 -13.21 23.27
CA ASN A 285 22.47 -11.81 23.52
C ASN A 285 23.16 -11.20 24.75
N LYS A 286 23.61 -9.95 24.62
CA LYS A 286 24.36 -9.20 25.63
C LYS A 286 23.71 -9.21 27.03
N LEU A 287 22.36 -9.19 27.10
CA LEU A 287 21.60 -9.25 28.34
C LEU A 287 21.82 -10.57 29.10
N HIS A 288 21.88 -11.72 28.42
CA HIS A 288 22.15 -13.00 29.07
C HIS A 288 23.61 -13.11 29.52
N CYS A 289 24.57 -12.60 28.73
CA CYS A 289 25.97 -12.51 29.16
C CYS A 289 26.10 -11.62 30.41
N GLN A 290 25.36 -10.51 30.47
CA GLN A 290 25.36 -9.60 31.61
C GLN A 290 24.78 -10.25 32.87
N GLN A 291 23.70 -11.04 32.76
CA GLN A 291 23.17 -11.84 33.88
C GLN A 291 24.23 -12.79 34.48
N VAL A 292 25.07 -13.41 33.65
CA VAL A 292 26.18 -14.25 34.13
C VAL A 292 27.26 -13.41 34.85
N LEU A 293 27.50 -12.17 34.41
CA LEU A 293 28.43 -11.23 35.04
C LEU A 293 27.89 -10.62 36.36
N GLU A 294 26.57 -10.51 36.49
CA GLU A 294 25.89 -10.02 37.69
C GLU A 294 25.75 -11.12 38.78
N GLU A 295 25.51 -12.39 38.40
CA GLU A 295 25.29 -13.46 39.40
C GLU A 295 26.55 -13.83 40.21
N LEU A 296 26.44 -13.71 41.54
CA LEU A 296 27.49 -13.95 42.53
C LEU A 296 27.49 -15.38 43.10
N ASP A 297 26.42 -16.16 42.92
CA ASP A 297 26.39 -17.60 43.22
C ASP A 297 26.95 -18.42 42.05
N VAL A 298 27.98 -19.21 42.32
CA VAL A 298 28.64 -20.07 41.34
C VAL A 298 27.73 -21.18 40.82
N HIS A 299 26.76 -21.67 41.61
CA HIS A 299 25.85 -22.72 41.15
C HIS A 299 24.86 -22.20 40.11
N ASN A 300 24.18 -21.09 40.38
CA ASN A 300 23.29 -20.44 39.41
C ASN A 300 24.04 -19.90 38.19
N ARG A 301 25.23 -19.33 38.37
CA ARG A 301 26.09 -18.86 37.28
C ARG A 301 26.48 -20.00 36.30
N LEU A 302 26.79 -21.19 36.82
CA LEU A 302 27.05 -22.38 35.99
C LEU A 302 25.82 -22.85 35.22
N LYS A 303 24.61 -22.81 35.81
CA LYS A 303 23.35 -23.13 35.11
C LYS A 303 23.08 -22.17 33.95
N LEU A 304 23.17 -20.86 34.20
CA LEU A 304 23.00 -19.83 33.16
C LEU A 304 24.02 -20.03 32.02
N THR A 305 25.29 -20.25 32.36
CA THR A 305 26.34 -20.53 31.36
C THR A 305 26.03 -21.76 30.52
N LEU A 306 25.54 -22.85 31.15
CA LEU A 306 25.22 -24.08 30.45
C LEU A 306 24.11 -23.90 29.40
N GLU A 307 23.11 -23.08 29.70
CA GLU A 307 22.03 -22.75 28.75
C GLU A 307 22.58 -22.00 27.52
N LEU A 308 23.47 -21.03 27.74
CA LEU A 308 24.09 -20.23 26.66
C LEU A 308 25.01 -21.07 25.79
N VAL A 309 25.81 -21.98 26.38
CA VAL A 309 26.67 -22.90 25.63
C VAL A 309 25.85 -23.94 24.85
N LYS A 310 24.68 -24.37 25.36
CA LYS A 310 23.77 -25.25 24.60
C LYS A 310 23.12 -24.55 23.41
N LYS A 311 22.66 -23.31 23.57
CA LYS A 311 22.15 -22.47 22.47
C LYS A 311 23.22 -22.25 21.38
N GLU A 312 24.47 -21.98 21.77
CA GLU A 312 25.61 -21.85 20.85
C GLU A 312 25.86 -23.13 20.02
N MET A 313 25.78 -24.30 20.67
CA MET A 313 25.95 -25.60 20.03
C MET A 313 24.83 -25.89 19.00
N GLU A 314 23.61 -25.45 19.26
CA GLU A 314 22.47 -25.59 18.33
C GLU A 314 22.64 -24.68 17.11
N ILE A 315 22.99 -23.40 17.32
CA ILE A 315 23.32 -22.45 16.24
C ILE A 315 24.46 -23.01 15.36
N SER A 316 25.52 -23.55 15.98
CA SER A 316 26.65 -24.15 15.27
C SER A 316 26.24 -25.31 14.34
N ARG A 317 25.31 -26.17 14.78
CA ARG A 317 24.78 -27.29 13.96
C ARG A 317 23.90 -26.81 12.80
N ILE A 318 23.11 -25.75 13.03
CA ILE A 318 22.30 -25.13 11.98
C ILE A 318 23.21 -24.50 10.93
N GLN A 319 24.28 -23.79 11.33
CA GLN A 319 25.29 -23.25 10.42
C GLN A 319 25.99 -24.35 9.60
N GLU A 320 26.40 -25.47 10.21
CA GLU A 320 27.00 -26.60 9.49
C GLU A 320 26.02 -27.22 8.47
N THR A 321 24.73 -27.25 8.78
CA THR A 321 23.67 -27.76 7.89
C THR A 321 23.43 -26.80 6.72
N ILE A 322 23.39 -25.49 6.97
CA ILE A 322 23.28 -24.45 5.94
C ILE A 322 24.51 -24.48 5.01
N ALA A 323 25.72 -24.61 5.58
CA ALA A 323 26.96 -24.70 4.80
C ALA A 323 26.92 -25.88 3.81
N LYS A 324 26.50 -27.08 4.27
CA LYS A 324 26.33 -28.25 3.40
C LYS A 324 25.29 -28.02 2.30
N ALA A 325 24.14 -27.43 2.62
CA ALA A 325 23.12 -27.11 1.63
C ALA A 325 23.59 -26.07 0.58
N ILE A 326 24.47 -25.14 0.99
CA ILE A 326 25.13 -24.18 0.09
C ILE A 326 26.19 -24.89 -0.77
N GLU A 327 27.03 -25.76 -0.20
CA GLU A 327 28.00 -26.56 -0.96
C GLU A 327 27.32 -27.48 -1.98
N GLU A 328 26.19 -28.13 -1.62
CA GLU A 328 25.39 -28.92 -2.54
C GLU A 328 24.85 -28.07 -3.70
N LYS A 329 24.28 -26.89 -3.42
CA LYS A 329 23.83 -25.94 -4.46
C LYS A 329 24.98 -25.49 -5.37
N ILE A 330 26.10 -25.05 -4.79
CA ILE A 330 27.29 -24.60 -5.55
C ILE A 330 27.85 -25.75 -6.41
N SER A 331 27.90 -26.97 -5.88
CA SER A 331 28.33 -28.15 -6.66
C SER A 331 27.35 -28.46 -7.81
N GLY A 332 26.04 -28.25 -7.59
CA GLY A 332 25.01 -28.37 -8.60
C GLY A 332 25.13 -27.31 -9.71
N GLU A 333 25.42 -26.06 -9.34
CA GLU A 333 25.65 -24.96 -10.29
C GLU A 333 26.97 -25.13 -11.05
N GLN A 334 28.07 -25.49 -10.38
CA GLN A 334 29.34 -25.82 -11.06
C GLN A 334 29.20 -27.01 -12.02
N ARG A 335 28.42 -28.03 -11.63
CA ARG A 335 28.12 -29.17 -12.51
C ARG A 335 27.24 -28.77 -13.69
N ARG A 336 26.23 -27.91 -13.50
CA ARG A 336 25.41 -27.32 -14.58
C ARG A 336 26.24 -26.43 -15.50
N TYR A 337 27.14 -25.62 -14.96
CA TYR A 337 28.07 -24.79 -15.72
C TYR A 337 28.99 -25.65 -16.60
N LEU A 338 29.60 -26.70 -16.03
CA LEU A 338 30.46 -27.62 -16.77
C LEU A 338 29.67 -28.38 -17.85
N LEU A 339 28.44 -28.84 -17.55
CA LEU A 339 27.56 -29.48 -18.53
C LEU A 339 27.12 -28.50 -19.63
N ASN A 340 26.93 -27.22 -19.33
CA ASN A 340 26.57 -26.20 -20.32
C ASN A 340 27.76 -25.81 -21.21
N GLU A 341 28.98 -25.70 -20.68
CA GLU A 341 30.20 -25.54 -21.49
C GLU A 341 30.46 -26.79 -22.35
N GLN A 342 30.21 -28.00 -21.83
CA GLN A 342 30.26 -29.23 -22.63
C GLN A 342 29.19 -29.25 -23.72
N LEU A 343 27.93 -28.89 -23.43
CA LEU A 343 26.87 -28.78 -24.44
C LEU A 343 27.18 -27.71 -25.49
N LYS A 344 27.81 -26.60 -25.10
CA LYS A 344 28.24 -25.52 -26.00
C LYS A 344 29.40 -25.95 -26.90
N ALA A 345 30.36 -26.70 -26.38
CA ALA A 345 31.39 -27.36 -27.19
C ALA A 345 30.79 -28.37 -28.17
N ILE A 346 29.87 -29.24 -27.71
CA ILE A 346 29.17 -30.23 -28.54
C ILE A 346 28.31 -29.56 -29.63
N LYS A 347 27.53 -28.52 -29.30
CA LYS A 347 26.75 -27.74 -30.28
C LYS A 347 27.65 -27.12 -31.37
N LYS A 348 28.85 -26.66 -30.97
CA LYS A 348 29.85 -26.10 -31.89
C LYS A 348 30.48 -27.15 -32.79
N GLU A 349 30.81 -28.33 -32.28
CA GLU A 349 31.29 -29.47 -33.09
C GLU A 349 30.21 -30.00 -34.05
N LEU A 350 28.93 -29.91 -33.67
CA LEU A 350 27.78 -30.29 -34.50
C LEU A 350 27.41 -29.25 -35.59
N GLY A 351 28.04 -28.06 -35.60
CA GLY A 351 27.76 -27.01 -36.60
C GLY A 351 26.37 -26.35 -36.47
N LEU A 352 25.66 -26.57 -35.36
CA LEU A 352 24.33 -26.01 -35.10
C LEU A 352 24.41 -24.61 -34.46
N GLU A 353 25.30 -23.75 -34.97
CA GLU A 353 25.52 -22.39 -34.45
C GLU A 353 24.47 -21.37 -34.95
N THR A 354 23.20 -21.60 -34.60
CA THR A 354 22.28 -20.48 -34.31
C THR A 354 22.38 -20.18 -32.81
N ASP A 355 23.36 -19.37 -32.42
CA ASP A 355 23.48 -18.87 -31.04
C ASP A 355 22.20 -18.11 -30.64
N ASP A 356 21.72 -18.25 -29.41
CA ASP A 356 20.44 -17.67 -28.96
C ASP A 356 20.42 -16.14 -29.15
N LYS A 357 21.60 -15.50 -29.07
CA LYS A 357 21.80 -14.08 -29.42
C LYS A 357 21.48 -13.77 -30.88
N THR A 358 21.91 -14.63 -31.81
CA THR A 358 21.70 -14.44 -33.26
C THR A 358 20.21 -14.53 -33.58
N ALA A 359 19.52 -15.56 -33.08
CA ALA A 359 18.08 -15.73 -33.24
C ALA A 359 17.28 -14.54 -32.66
N LEU A 360 17.67 -13.99 -31.51
CA LEU A 360 17.06 -12.77 -30.96
C LEU A 360 17.34 -11.54 -31.85
N SER A 361 18.57 -11.37 -32.34
CA SER A 361 18.91 -10.24 -33.22
C SER A 361 18.20 -10.30 -34.57
N GLU A 362 17.96 -11.51 -35.09
CA GLU A 362 17.20 -11.75 -36.32
C GLU A 362 15.70 -11.52 -36.11
N LYS A 363 15.13 -12.00 -34.99
CA LYS A 363 13.76 -11.69 -34.58
C LYS A 363 13.50 -10.18 -34.46
N PHE A 364 14.47 -9.40 -33.96
CA PHE A 364 14.37 -7.94 -33.94
C PHE A 364 14.46 -7.33 -35.35
N ARG A 365 15.32 -7.85 -36.24
CA ARG A 365 15.39 -7.40 -37.64
C ARG A 365 14.10 -7.68 -38.42
N GLN A 366 13.52 -8.87 -38.29
CA GLN A 366 12.24 -9.25 -38.91
C GLN A 366 11.07 -8.34 -38.48
N ARG A 367 11.07 -7.84 -37.23
CA ARG A 367 10.10 -6.81 -36.78
C ARG A 367 10.32 -5.44 -37.41
N LEU A 368 11.56 -5.08 -37.73
CA LEU A 368 11.95 -3.77 -38.25
C LEU A 368 11.73 -3.66 -39.76
N GLU A 369 11.99 -4.74 -40.52
CA GLU A 369 11.82 -4.80 -41.99
C GLU A 369 10.53 -4.16 -42.54
N PRO A 370 9.31 -4.50 -42.07
CA PRO A 370 8.07 -3.92 -42.61
C PRO A 370 7.85 -2.43 -42.30
N ASN A 371 8.63 -1.85 -41.38
CA ASN A 371 8.51 -0.44 -40.97
C ASN A 371 9.81 0.37 -41.16
N LYS A 372 10.86 -0.21 -41.78
CA LYS A 372 12.20 0.41 -41.85
C LYS A 372 12.22 1.81 -42.48
N GLU A 373 11.35 2.07 -43.45
CA GLU A 373 11.22 3.38 -44.10
C GLU A 373 10.43 4.42 -43.28
N LYS A 374 9.66 3.98 -42.27
CA LYS A 374 8.81 4.83 -41.42
C LYS A 374 9.50 5.24 -40.12
N ILE A 375 10.52 4.49 -39.70
CA ILE A 375 11.30 4.77 -38.49
C ILE A 375 12.20 6.00 -38.75
N PRO A 376 12.19 7.03 -37.89
CA PRO A 376 13.06 8.20 -38.09
C PRO A 376 14.55 7.79 -38.05
N LYS A 377 15.36 8.41 -38.91
CA LYS A 377 16.76 7.99 -39.14
C LYS A 377 17.62 7.91 -37.87
N HIS A 378 17.40 8.81 -36.91
CA HIS A 378 18.12 8.80 -35.64
C HIS A 378 17.74 7.60 -34.76
N VAL A 379 16.46 7.20 -34.75
CA VAL A 379 15.98 6.01 -34.04
C VAL A 379 16.57 4.75 -34.66
N MET A 380 16.62 4.69 -36.00
CA MET A 380 17.24 3.56 -36.71
C MET A 380 18.73 3.40 -36.37
N GLN A 381 19.46 4.51 -36.26
CA GLN A 381 20.86 4.51 -35.83
C GLN A 381 21.01 3.95 -34.40
N VAL A 382 20.22 4.43 -33.44
CA VAL A 382 20.24 3.94 -32.05
C VAL A 382 19.89 2.44 -31.97
N ILE A 383 18.95 1.97 -32.80
CA ILE A 383 18.61 0.55 -32.91
C ILE A 383 19.79 -0.27 -33.47
N GLU A 384 20.47 0.20 -34.51
CA GLU A 384 21.63 -0.51 -35.10
C GLU A 384 22.82 -0.52 -34.13
N GLU A 385 23.10 0.58 -33.42
CA GLU A 385 24.13 0.66 -32.38
C GLU A 385 23.85 -0.33 -31.22
N GLU A 386 22.66 -0.33 -30.64
CA GLU A 386 22.31 -1.21 -29.52
C GLU A 386 22.18 -2.69 -29.93
N LEU A 387 21.85 -2.98 -31.20
CA LEU A 387 21.95 -4.33 -31.78
C LEU A 387 23.41 -4.82 -31.88
N THR A 388 24.36 -3.98 -32.29
CA THR A 388 25.78 -4.38 -32.32
C THR A 388 26.34 -4.60 -30.91
N LYS A 389 25.97 -3.74 -29.96
CA LYS A 389 26.29 -3.90 -28.53
C LYS A 389 25.71 -5.19 -27.95
N MET A 390 24.46 -5.54 -28.27
CA MET A 390 23.84 -6.80 -27.83
C MET A 390 24.59 -8.04 -28.33
N GLN A 391 25.19 -7.99 -29.52
CA GLN A 391 26.01 -9.11 -30.04
C GLN A 391 27.35 -9.25 -29.29
N LEU A 392 27.95 -8.12 -28.88
CA LEU A 392 29.20 -8.09 -28.11
C LEU A 392 29.02 -8.54 -26.65
N LEU A 393 27.90 -8.21 -26.01
CA LEU A 393 27.62 -8.52 -24.60
C LEU A 393 27.45 -10.03 -24.33
N GLU A 394 27.85 -10.49 -23.15
CA GLU A 394 27.58 -11.85 -22.69
C GLU A 394 26.13 -12.01 -22.23
N ALA A 395 25.49 -13.15 -22.57
CA ALA A 395 24.07 -13.38 -22.29
C ALA A 395 23.73 -13.49 -20.78
N SER A 396 24.75 -13.74 -19.95
CA SER A 396 24.73 -13.74 -18.48
C SER A 396 24.76 -12.33 -17.85
N SER A 397 25.09 -11.28 -18.64
CA SER A 397 25.24 -9.92 -18.11
C SER A 397 23.90 -9.25 -17.83
N SER A 398 23.82 -8.49 -16.73
CA SER A 398 22.69 -7.59 -16.45
C SER A 398 22.48 -6.56 -17.58
N GLU A 399 23.56 -6.08 -18.19
CA GLU A 399 23.50 -5.17 -19.34
C GLU A 399 22.87 -5.82 -20.58
N PHE A 400 23.07 -7.12 -20.79
CA PHE A 400 22.41 -7.85 -21.89
C PHE A 400 20.90 -7.93 -21.66
N SER A 401 20.45 -8.18 -20.41
CA SER A 401 19.03 -8.16 -20.05
C SER A 401 18.40 -6.77 -20.27
N VAL A 402 19.07 -5.70 -19.81
CA VAL A 402 18.61 -4.30 -20.02
C VAL A 402 18.56 -3.96 -21.51
N THR A 403 19.62 -4.27 -22.27
CA THR A 403 19.70 -3.97 -23.72
C THR A 403 18.65 -4.76 -24.51
N ARG A 404 18.43 -6.04 -24.20
CA ARG A 404 17.38 -6.88 -24.80
C ARG A 404 15.98 -6.31 -24.55
N ASN A 405 15.71 -5.88 -23.32
CA ASN A 405 14.39 -5.33 -22.96
C ASN A 405 14.18 -3.96 -23.62
N TYR A 406 15.20 -3.09 -23.67
CA TYR A 406 15.18 -1.82 -24.39
C TYR A 406 14.92 -2.01 -25.91
N LEU A 407 15.56 -2.98 -26.54
CA LEU A 407 15.30 -3.35 -27.94
C LEU A 407 13.89 -3.91 -28.15
N ASP A 408 13.31 -4.69 -27.21
CA ASP A 408 11.90 -5.12 -27.30
C ASP A 408 10.91 -3.95 -27.11
N TRP A 409 11.26 -2.90 -26.37
CA TRP A 409 10.46 -1.67 -26.33
C TRP A 409 10.56 -0.88 -27.64
N LEU A 410 11.76 -0.59 -28.14
CA LEU A 410 11.95 0.14 -29.40
C LEU A 410 11.34 -0.56 -30.62
N THR A 411 11.51 -1.89 -30.74
CA THR A 411 11.02 -2.68 -31.88
C THR A 411 9.52 -3.00 -31.82
N ALA A 412 8.86 -2.77 -30.68
CA ALA A 412 7.42 -2.94 -30.52
C ALA A 412 6.63 -1.62 -30.64
N LEU A 413 7.30 -0.47 -30.81
CA LEU A 413 6.62 0.81 -30.99
C LEU A 413 6.07 0.98 -32.43
N PRO A 414 4.87 1.57 -32.59
CA PRO A 414 4.13 1.62 -33.86
C PRO A 414 4.61 2.73 -34.81
N TRP A 415 5.92 2.87 -35.01
CA TRP A 415 6.56 3.95 -35.78
C TRP A 415 5.93 4.17 -37.17
N GLY A 416 5.33 5.34 -37.36
CA GLY A 416 4.66 5.75 -38.61
C GLY A 416 3.48 4.87 -39.04
N THR A 417 2.91 4.07 -38.14
CA THR A 417 1.69 3.28 -38.40
C THR A 417 0.49 3.98 -37.77
N TYR A 418 -0.51 4.29 -38.60
CA TYR A 418 -1.68 5.08 -38.23
C TYR A 418 -2.96 4.31 -38.53
N SER A 419 -3.97 4.48 -37.67
CA SER A 419 -5.35 4.03 -37.93
C SER A 419 -6.02 4.95 -38.96
N ASN A 420 -6.87 4.38 -39.82
CA ASN A 420 -7.62 5.13 -40.82
C ASN A 420 -8.72 5.95 -40.14
N GLU A 421 -8.57 7.27 -40.13
CA GLU A 421 -9.47 8.18 -39.44
C GLU A 421 -10.76 8.44 -40.24
N ASN A 422 -11.89 8.51 -39.54
CA ASN A 422 -13.19 8.85 -40.12
C ASN A 422 -13.63 10.25 -39.65
N PHE A 423 -13.89 11.15 -40.60
CA PHE A 423 -14.34 12.53 -40.34
C PHE A 423 -15.79 12.79 -40.78
N ASP A 424 -16.55 11.73 -41.08
CA ASP A 424 -17.99 11.86 -41.37
C ASP A 424 -18.78 12.27 -40.13
N VAL A 425 -19.31 13.50 -40.17
CA VAL A 425 -20.09 14.13 -39.10
C VAL A 425 -21.45 13.47 -38.93
N LEU A 426 -22.07 12.93 -40.00
CA LEU A 426 -23.38 12.28 -39.92
C LEU A 426 -23.27 10.96 -39.15
N ARG A 427 -22.33 10.09 -39.56
CA ARG A 427 -22.02 8.85 -38.84
C ARG A 427 -21.50 9.11 -37.42
N ALA A 428 -20.80 10.22 -37.17
CA ALA A 428 -20.41 10.60 -35.82
C ALA A 428 -21.63 10.94 -34.94
N HIS A 429 -22.62 11.65 -35.47
CA HIS A 429 -23.88 11.94 -34.79
C HIS A 429 -24.65 10.66 -34.46
N GLU A 430 -24.79 9.75 -35.43
CA GLU A 430 -25.43 8.43 -35.22
C GLU A 430 -24.77 7.63 -34.09
N ILE A 431 -23.44 7.58 -34.05
CA ILE A 431 -22.68 6.86 -33.02
C ILE A 431 -22.81 7.51 -31.63
N LEU A 432 -22.86 8.84 -31.56
CA LEU A 432 -23.04 9.57 -30.30
C LEU A 432 -24.48 9.44 -29.77
N ASP A 433 -25.49 9.34 -30.64
CA ASP A 433 -26.87 9.05 -30.24
C ASP A 433 -27.07 7.57 -29.85
N GLU A 434 -26.41 6.64 -30.55
CA GLU A 434 -26.44 5.22 -30.18
C GLU A 434 -25.88 5.01 -28.77
N ASP A 435 -24.71 5.61 -28.47
CA ASP A 435 -24.00 5.40 -27.20
C ASP A 435 -24.50 6.27 -26.03
N HIS A 436 -25.21 7.39 -26.26
CA HIS A 436 -25.64 8.33 -25.21
C HIS A 436 -27.04 8.95 -25.43
N TYR A 437 -27.92 8.85 -24.43
CA TYR A 437 -29.18 9.61 -24.39
C TYR A 437 -28.97 11.10 -24.07
N GLY A 438 -29.71 11.98 -24.75
CA GLY A 438 -29.68 13.43 -24.52
C GLY A 438 -28.31 14.06 -24.81
N LEU A 439 -27.85 14.94 -23.93
CA LEU A 439 -26.55 15.64 -23.99
C LEU A 439 -26.31 16.42 -25.30
N ASN A 440 -27.36 16.98 -25.90
CA ASN A 440 -27.34 17.65 -27.21
C ASN A 440 -26.19 18.66 -27.33
N ASP A 441 -26.05 19.58 -26.39
CA ASP A 441 -25.00 20.62 -26.37
C ASP A 441 -23.59 20.01 -26.40
N VAL A 442 -23.37 18.91 -25.66
CA VAL A 442 -22.09 18.20 -25.58
C VAL A 442 -21.79 17.50 -26.91
N LYS A 443 -22.80 16.89 -27.53
CA LYS A 443 -22.69 16.26 -28.85
C LYS A 443 -22.40 17.30 -29.92
N GLU A 444 -23.08 18.44 -29.92
CA GLU A 444 -22.86 19.53 -30.87
C GLU A 444 -21.42 20.05 -30.79
N ARG A 445 -20.85 20.27 -29.59
CA ARG A 445 -19.42 20.61 -29.43
C ARG A 445 -18.47 19.54 -29.96
N ILE A 446 -18.79 18.26 -29.78
CA ILE A 446 -17.98 17.16 -30.33
C ILE A 446 -18.07 17.14 -31.86
N LEU A 447 -19.23 17.43 -32.44
CA LEU A 447 -19.43 17.49 -33.89
C LEU A 447 -18.78 18.74 -34.51
N GLU A 448 -18.80 19.89 -33.83
CA GLU A 448 -17.98 21.07 -34.18
C GLU A 448 -16.49 20.71 -34.27
N PHE A 449 -15.96 20.01 -33.25
CA PHE A 449 -14.57 19.56 -33.23
C PHE A 449 -14.24 18.60 -34.40
N ILE A 450 -15.11 17.62 -34.68
CA ILE A 450 -14.93 16.68 -35.79
C ILE A 450 -15.01 17.40 -37.14
N ALA A 451 -15.92 18.37 -37.31
CA ALA A 451 -16.03 19.18 -38.52
C ALA A 451 -14.79 20.06 -38.76
N VAL A 452 -14.23 20.69 -37.70
CA VAL A 452 -12.96 21.42 -37.78
C VAL A 452 -11.80 20.48 -38.13
N GLY A 453 -11.77 19.27 -37.58
CA GLY A 453 -10.78 18.25 -37.95
C GLY A 453 -10.86 17.85 -39.42
N ASN A 454 -12.07 17.68 -39.95
CA ASN A 454 -12.33 17.39 -41.36
C ASN A 454 -11.79 18.51 -42.27
N LEU A 455 -12.12 19.78 -41.96
CA LEU A 455 -11.67 20.95 -42.71
C LEU A 455 -10.14 21.16 -42.66
N ARG A 456 -9.47 20.73 -41.59
CA ARG A 456 -8.01 20.79 -41.45
C ARG A 456 -7.27 19.60 -42.09
N GLY A 457 -7.97 18.50 -42.37
CA GLY A 457 -7.35 17.23 -42.77
C GLY A 457 -6.54 16.53 -41.66
N THR A 458 -6.53 17.08 -40.44
CA THR A 458 -5.92 16.49 -39.24
C THR A 458 -6.77 16.81 -38.02
N SER A 459 -6.86 15.91 -37.05
CA SER A 459 -7.60 16.12 -35.78
C SER A 459 -6.93 17.12 -34.81
N GLN A 460 -6.03 17.98 -35.29
CA GLN A 460 -5.21 18.85 -34.44
C GLN A 460 -6.05 20.05 -33.98
N GLY A 461 -6.24 20.17 -32.67
CA GLY A 461 -7.07 21.20 -32.05
C GLY A 461 -6.72 21.37 -30.57
N LYS A 462 -7.58 22.07 -29.82
CA LYS A 462 -7.46 22.16 -28.36
C LYS A 462 -7.73 20.79 -27.71
N ILE A 463 -7.21 20.61 -26.51
CA ILE A 463 -7.43 19.41 -25.70
C ILE A 463 -8.84 19.44 -25.13
N ILE A 464 -9.69 18.47 -25.45
CA ILE A 464 -11.06 18.42 -24.92
C ILE A 464 -11.01 18.01 -23.45
N CYS A 465 -11.57 18.83 -22.55
CA CYS A 465 -11.68 18.51 -21.13
C CYS A 465 -13.16 18.36 -20.74
N LEU A 466 -13.60 17.12 -20.50
CA LEU A 466 -14.95 16.81 -20.05
C LEU A 466 -15.04 17.03 -18.54
N SER A 467 -15.74 18.09 -18.14
CA SER A 467 -16.02 18.43 -16.74
C SER A 467 -17.42 17.98 -16.34
N GLY A 468 -17.71 17.88 -15.03
CA GLY A 468 -19.03 17.55 -14.50
C GLY A 468 -19.00 16.58 -13.31
N PRO A 469 -20.13 16.32 -12.64
CA PRO A 469 -20.16 15.43 -11.47
C PRO A 469 -19.76 13.97 -11.80
N PRO A 470 -19.46 13.14 -10.79
CA PRO A 470 -19.16 11.73 -11.02
C PRO A 470 -20.39 10.98 -11.54
N GLY A 471 -20.18 10.04 -12.46
CA GLY A 471 -21.25 9.19 -12.99
C GLY A 471 -22.11 9.80 -14.11
N VAL A 472 -21.70 10.92 -14.72
CA VAL A 472 -22.40 11.52 -15.89
C VAL A 472 -21.99 10.95 -17.26
N GLY A 473 -21.08 9.96 -17.32
CA GLY A 473 -20.70 9.30 -18.58
C GLY A 473 -19.47 9.87 -19.31
N LYS A 474 -18.70 10.78 -18.69
CA LYS A 474 -17.43 11.34 -19.24
C LYS A 474 -16.54 10.29 -19.91
N THR A 475 -16.30 9.17 -19.22
CA THR A 475 -15.44 8.06 -19.68
C THR A 475 -16.03 7.28 -20.86
N SER A 476 -17.37 7.18 -20.97
CA SER A 476 -18.03 6.55 -22.13
C SER A 476 -18.04 7.48 -23.34
N ILE A 477 -18.26 8.79 -23.16
CA ILE A 477 -18.19 9.77 -24.25
C ILE A 477 -16.80 9.75 -24.92
N GLY A 478 -15.72 9.69 -24.14
CA GLY A 478 -14.36 9.51 -24.68
C GLY A 478 -14.17 8.21 -25.50
N ARG A 479 -14.93 7.16 -25.22
CA ARG A 479 -14.93 5.91 -26.02
C ARG A 479 -15.73 6.09 -27.32
N SER A 480 -16.86 6.77 -27.27
CA SER A 480 -17.72 7.03 -28.43
C SER A 480 -17.08 7.99 -29.43
N ILE A 481 -16.32 8.99 -28.96
CA ILE A 481 -15.46 9.82 -29.83
C ILE A 481 -14.41 8.95 -30.56
N ALA A 482 -13.79 7.98 -29.88
CA ALA A 482 -12.85 7.06 -30.51
C ALA A 482 -13.53 6.14 -31.55
N ARG A 483 -14.74 5.64 -31.22
CA ARG A 483 -15.60 4.84 -32.11
C ARG A 483 -16.00 5.63 -33.38
N ALA A 484 -16.41 6.88 -33.23
CA ALA A 484 -16.79 7.77 -34.34
C ALA A 484 -15.62 8.10 -35.27
N LEU A 485 -14.46 8.46 -34.70
CA LEU A 485 -13.23 8.76 -35.44
C LEU A 485 -12.52 7.50 -36.00
N ASN A 486 -12.99 6.29 -35.69
CA ASN A 486 -12.34 5.01 -35.97
C ASN A 486 -10.90 4.89 -35.41
N ARG A 487 -10.61 5.61 -34.32
CA ARG A 487 -9.32 5.59 -33.62
C ARG A 487 -9.32 4.54 -32.52
N LYS A 488 -8.14 4.00 -32.22
CA LYS A 488 -7.96 3.10 -31.06
C LYS A 488 -8.05 3.88 -29.75
N PHE A 489 -8.82 3.37 -28.79
CA PHE A 489 -9.04 3.97 -27.48
C PHE A 489 -8.05 3.43 -26.43
N TYR A 490 -7.39 4.33 -25.69
CA TYR A 490 -6.62 4.01 -24.49
C TYR A 490 -7.06 4.92 -23.34
N ARG A 491 -6.96 4.43 -22.10
CA ARG A 491 -7.29 5.20 -20.90
C ARG A 491 -6.28 4.93 -19.79
N PHE A 492 -5.81 5.99 -19.14
CA PHE A 492 -5.14 5.90 -17.84
C PHE A 492 -5.70 6.95 -16.88
N SER A 493 -5.68 6.63 -15.58
CA SER A 493 -6.02 7.59 -14.53
C SER A 493 -4.77 8.37 -14.15
N VAL A 494 -4.95 9.66 -13.82
CA VAL A 494 -3.89 10.51 -13.25
C VAL A 494 -4.20 10.96 -11.83
N GLY A 495 -5.42 10.68 -11.34
CA GLY A 495 -5.79 10.97 -9.96
C GLY A 495 -4.95 10.17 -8.96
N GLY A 496 -4.27 10.88 -8.07
CA GLY A 496 -3.34 10.32 -7.09
C GLY A 496 -1.89 10.17 -7.57
N LEU A 497 -1.56 10.51 -8.83
CA LEU A 497 -0.16 10.54 -9.28
C LEU A 497 0.61 11.65 -8.56
N SER A 498 1.79 11.30 -8.05
CA SER A 498 2.73 12.22 -7.37
C SER A 498 4.16 12.14 -7.90
N ASP A 499 4.47 11.18 -8.79
CA ASP A 499 5.79 11.03 -9.41
C ASP A 499 5.73 11.30 -10.93
N VAL A 500 6.65 12.12 -11.42
CA VAL A 500 6.91 12.39 -12.83
C VAL A 500 7.32 11.11 -13.59
N ALA A 501 7.97 10.16 -12.91
CA ALA A 501 8.44 8.92 -13.51
C ALA A 501 7.31 7.98 -14.00
N GLU A 502 6.07 8.12 -13.54
CA GLU A 502 4.96 7.37 -14.14
C GLU A 502 4.64 7.86 -15.57
N ILE A 503 4.79 9.16 -15.83
CA ILE A 503 4.49 9.77 -17.14
C ILE A 503 5.68 9.68 -18.09
N LYS A 504 6.89 9.98 -17.60
CA LYS A 504 8.13 9.99 -18.39
C LYS A 504 8.97 8.71 -18.29
N GLY A 505 8.60 7.74 -17.46
CA GLY A 505 9.42 6.56 -17.19
C GLY A 505 10.61 6.82 -16.26
N HIS A 506 11.27 5.72 -15.89
CA HIS A 506 12.51 5.71 -15.10
C HIS A 506 13.73 5.59 -16.02
N ARG A 507 14.85 6.21 -15.64
CA ARG A 507 16.12 6.07 -16.37
C ARG A 507 16.59 4.61 -16.41
N ARG A 508 17.13 4.16 -17.56
CA ARG A 508 17.59 2.76 -17.80
C ARG A 508 18.62 2.23 -16.79
N THR A 509 19.25 3.11 -16.01
CA THR A 509 20.24 2.80 -14.98
C THR A 509 19.69 1.98 -13.81
N TYR A 510 18.38 1.99 -13.57
CA TYR A 510 17.77 1.21 -12.49
C TYR A 510 17.42 -0.21 -12.95
N ILE A 511 17.80 -1.20 -12.14
CA ILE A 511 17.39 -2.60 -12.35
C ILE A 511 15.88 -2.67 -12.13
N GLY A 512 15.12 -3.01 -13.17
CA GLY A 512 13.65 -2.94 -13.18
C GLY A 512 13.06 -1.61 -13.65
N ALA A 513 13.86 -0.70 -14.24
CA ALA A 513 13.33 0.52 -14.86
C ALA A 513 12.24 0.21 -15.90
N MET A 514 11.18 1.00 -15.87
CA MET A 514 10.01 0.91 -16.77
C MET A 514 9.85 2.23 -17.55
N PRO A 515 9.42 2.18 -18.82
CA PRO A 515 9.04 3.37 -19.58
C PRO A 515 7.68 3.93 -19.12
N GLY A 516 7.40 5.19 -19.44
CA GLY A 516 6.20 5.91 -18.98
C GLY A 516 4.90 5.41 -19.59
N LYS A 517 3.75 5.80 -19.00
CA LYS A 517 2.41 5.37 -19.45
C LYS A 517 2.15 5.61 -20.95
N MET A 518 2.77 6.63 -21.56
CA MET A 518 2.59 6.92 -22.99
C MET A 518 3.28 5.89 -23.90
N VAL A 519 4.50 5.45 -23.55
CA VAL A 519 5.19 4.36 -24.27
C VAL A 519 4.42 3.05 -24.12
N GLN A 520 3.89 2.79 -22.91
CA GLN A 520 3.03 1.63 -22.64
C GLN A 520 1.73 1.69 -23.46
N CYS A 521 1.10 2.87 -23.58
CA CYS A 521 -0.05 3.11 -24.46
C CYS A 521 0.26 2.73 -25.91
N LEU A 522 1.32 3.30 -26.50
CA LEU A 522 1.68 3.07 -27.89
C LEU A 522 1.98 1.58 -28.19
N LYS A 523 2.68 0.87 -27.30
CA LYS A 523 2.92 -0.58 -27.43
C LYS A 523 1.64 -1.41 -27.32
N ASN A 524 0.76 -1.09 -26.36
CA ASN A 524 -0.49 -1.83 -26.14
C ASN A 524 -1.53 -1.59 -27.24
N VAL A 525 -1.49 -0.42 -27.89
CA VAL A 525 -2.45 -0.02 -28.91
C VAL A 525 -2.01 -0.39 -30.33
N GLY A 526 -0.71 -0.33 -30.63
CA GLY A 526 -0.18 -0.66 -31.95
C GLY A 526 -0.46 0.38 -33.05
N THR A 527 -0.77 1.62 -32.68
CA THR A 527 -0.93 2.76 -33.63
C THR A 527 -0.38 4.05 -33.03
N ALA A 528 0.12 4.96 -33.86
CA ALA A 528 0.67 6.26 -33.45
C ALA A 528 -0.34 7.45 -33.48
N ASN A 529 -1.62 7.20 -33.76
CA ASN A 529 -2.72 8.18 -33.64
C ASN A 529 -3.88 7.72 -32.71
N PRO A 530 -3.61 7.17 -31.51
CA PRO A 530 -4.68 6.78 -30.57
C PRO A 530 -5.52 7.99 -30.12
N LEU A 531 -6.71 7.70 -29.59
CA LEU A 531 -7.39 8.58 -28.64
C LEU A 531 -6.99 8.15 -27.23
N VAL A 532 -6.40 9.07 -26.48
CA VAL A 532 -5.90 8.85 -25.12
C VAL A 532 -6.77 9.64 -24.14
N LEU A 533 -7.52 8.91 -23.31
CA LEU A 533 -8.34 9.45 -22.25
C LEU A 533 -7.54 9.53 -20.93
N ILE A 534 -7.34 10.75 -20.45
CA ILE A 534 -6.70 11.08 -19.17
C ILE A 534 -7.81 11.26 -18.11
N ASP A 535 -8.00 10.26 -17.24
CA ASP A 535 -9.08 10.25 -16.24
C ASP A 535 -8.65 10.95 -14.93
N GLU A 536 -9.51 11.80 -14.37
CA GLU A 536 -9.35 12.49 -13.08
C GLU A 536 -8.16 13.47 -12.97
N ILE A 537 -8.01 14.37 -13.95
CA ILE A 537 -6.95 15.40 -13.97
C ILE A 537 -7.06 16.45 -12.84
N ASP A 538 -8.24 16.56 -12.23
CA ASP A 538 -8.52 17.39 -11.05
C ASP A 538 -8.01 16.79 -9.72
N LYS A 539 -7.26 15.68 -9.78
CA LYS A 539 -6.68 14.96 -8.63
C LYS A 539 -5.17 14.69 -8.79
N LEU A 540 -4.46 15.46 -9.60
CA LEU A 540 -2.99 15.43 -9.63
C LEU A 540 -2.43 15.79 -8.24
N GLY A 541 -1.48 15.01 -7.74
CA GLY A 541 -0.82 15.23 -6.46
C GLY A 541 0.44 16.08 -6.59
N ILE A 542 0.68 16.99 -5.64
CA ILE A 542 1.94 17.74 -5.55
C ILE A 542 2.96 16.84 -4.84
N GLY A 543 3.90 16.28 -5.61
CA GLY A 543 4.92 15.36 -5.11
C GLY A 543 6.22 16.02 -4.65
N HIS A 544 6.97 15.32 -3.79
CA HIS A 544 8.31 15.75 -3.38
C HIS A 544 9.39 15.48 -4.46
N ALA A 545 9.13 14.56 -5.40
CA ALA A 545 10.08 14.17 -6.45
C ALA A 545 10.02 15.10 -7.69
N GLY A 546 9.04 15.99 -7.75
CA GLY A 546 8.75 16.87 -8.89
C GLY A 546 7.26 17.11 -9.02
N ASP A 547 6.89 18.08 -9.87
CA ASP A 547 5.50 18.36 -10.20
C ASP A 547 5.05 17.49 -11.41
N PRO A 548 4.08 16.58 -11.25
CA PRO A 548 3.55 15.81 -12.37
C PRO A 548 2.75 16.68 -13.37
N ALA A 549 2.22 17.84 -12.98
CA ALA A 549 1.54 18.74 -13.92
C ALA A 549 2.52 19.32 -14.96
N SER A 550 3.77 19.59 -14.58
CA SER A 550 4.86 19.96 -15.50
C SER A 550 5.16 18.87 -16.53
N ALA A 551 5.07 17.59 -16.14
CA ALA A 551 5.19 16.48 -17.10
C ALA A 551 3.96 16.35 -18.01
N MET A 552 2.76 16.66 -17.51
CA MET A 552 1.55 16.75 -18.34
C MET A 552 1.61 17.91 -19.32
N LEU A 553 2.21 19.05 -18.94
CA LEU A 553 2.36 20.20 -19.83
C LEU A 553 3.19 19.82 -21.07
N GLU A 554 4.34 19.18 -20.90
CA GLU A 554 5.18 18.71 -22.03
C GLU A 554 4.47 17.65 -22.90
N LEU A 555 3.65 16.78 -22.28
CA LEU A 555 2.87 15.75 -22.99
C LEU A 555 1.74 16.35 -23.85
N LEU A 556 1.12 17.44 -23.37
CA LEU A 556 -0.10 18.01 -23.93
C LEU A 556 0.15 19.24 -24.83
N ASP A 557 1.28 19.93 -24.67
CA ASP A 557 1.65 21.11 -25.46
C ASP A 557 1.91 20.76 -26.94
N PRO A 558 1.15 21.31 -27.91
CA PRO A 558 1.38 21.06 -29.34
C PRO A 558 2.77 21.49 -29.85
N GLU A 559 3.48 22.38 -29.14
CA GLU A 559 4.84 22.77 -29.52
C GLU A 559 5.90 21.78 -29.02
N GLN A 560 5.61 21.00 -27.98
CA GLN A 560 6.57 20.11 -27.31
C GLN A 560 6.31 18.63 -27.61
N ASN A 561 5.04 18.23 -27.76
CA ASN A 561 4.63 16.83 -27.89
C ASN A 561 5.13 16.13 -29.17
N ALA A 562 5.59 16.88 -30.18
CA ALA A 562 6.26 16.34 -31.36
C ALA A 562 7.67 15.78 -31.08
N ASN A 563 8.29 16.17 -29.95
CA ASN A 563 9.62 15.76 -29.52
C ASN A 563 9.62 15.23 -28.06
N PHE A 564 8.53 14.60 -27.62
CA PHE A 564 8.37 14.14 -26.23
C PHE A 564 9.48 13.17 -25.83
N LEU A 565 10.18 13.46 -24.72
CA LEU A 565 11.32 12.66 -24.25
C LEU A 565 10.94 11.81 -23.02
N ASP A 566 10.78 10.51 -23.25
CA ASP A 566 10.69 9.50 -22.19
C ASP A 566 12.10 9.16 -21.65
N HIS A 567 12.28 9.18 -20.33
CA HIS A 567 13.56 8.94 -19.64
C HIS A 567 14.08 7.50 -19.75
N TYR A 568 13.21 6.53 -20.03
CA TYR A 568 13.63 5.15 -20.30
C TYR A 568 14.10 5.01 -21.74
N LEU A 569 13.39 5.61 -22.70
CA LEU A 569 13.74 5.50 -24.10
C LEU A 569 14.87 6.43 -24.54
N ASP A 570 14.98 7.65 -24.00
CA ASP A 570 16.02 8.66 -24.34
C ASP A 570 16.06 8.98 -25.85
N VAL A 571 14.88 8.94 -26.48
CA VAL A 571 14.63 9.12 -27.91
C VAL A 571 13.33 9.92 -28.04
N PRO A 572 13.26 10.98 -28.87
CA PRO A 572 12.05 11.78 -29.03
C PRO A 572 10.94 11.00 -29.74
N ILE A 573 9.72 11.11 -29.21
CA ILE A 573 8.51 10.45 -29.73
C ILE A 573 7.56 11.52 -30.28
N ASP A 574 7.10 11.36 -31.51
CA ASP A 574 6.04 12.19 -32.10
C ASP A 574 4.67 11.79 -31.53
N LEU A 575 4.13 12.62 -30.63
CA LEU A 575 2.78 12.51 -30.09
C LEU A 575 1.81 13.53 -30.72
N SER A 576 2.23 14.32 -31.72
CA SER A 576 1.45 15.43 -32.30
C SER A 576 0.18 15.00 -33.06
N LYS A 577 -0.04 13.68 -33.18
CA LYS A 577 -1.21 13.03 -33.80
C LYS A 577 -2.08 12.26 -32.80
N VAL A 578 -1.65 12.16 -31.54
CA VAL A 578 -2.47 11.61 -30.44
C VAL A 578 -3.61 12.60 -30.16
N LEU A 579 -4.84 12.10 -30.06
CA LEU A 579 -5.97 12.92 -29.60
C LEU A 579 -6.11 12.76 -28.09
N PHE A 580 -5.83 13.82 -27.35
CA PHE A 580 -5.98 13.87 -25.91
C PHE A 580 -7.39 14.32 -25.51
N VAL A 581 -8.02 13.55 -24.64
CA VAL A 581 -9.26 13.92 -23.96
C VAL A 581 -9.01 13.80 -22.46
N CYS A 582 -9.34 14.83 -21.68
CA CYS A 582 -9.22 14.84 -20.22
C CYS A 582 -10.59 14.69 -19.57
N THR A 583 -10.66 14.12 -18.36
CA THR A 583 -11.83 14.19 -17.49
C THR A 583 -11.51 14.88 -16.18
N ALA A 584 -12.43 15.72 -15.71
CA ALA A 584 -12.36 16.42 -14.44
C ALA A 584 -13.71 16.36 -13.71
N ASN A 585 -13.72 16.51 -12.39
CA ASN A 585 -14.93 16.70 -11.59
C ASN A 585 -15.06 18.14 -11.08
N VAL A 586 -13.93 18.78 -10.74
CA VAL A 586 -13.85 20.20 -10.36
C VAL A 586 -12.81 20.92 -11.21
N VAL A 587 -13.25 21.89 -12.01
CA VAL A 587 -12.37 22.66 -12.92
C VAL A 587 -11.34 23.49 -12.16
N GLU A 588 -11.75 24.08 -11.03
CA GLU A 588 -10.94 24.95 -10.16
C GLU A 588 -9.70 24.27 -9.55
N LYS A 589 -9.61 22.93 -9.63
CA LYS A 589 -8.47 22.14 -9.15
C LYS A 589 -7.46 21.80 -10.25
N ILE A 590 -7.78 22.09 -11.51
CA ILE A 590 -6.86 21.90 -12.64
C ILE A 590 -5.85 23.06 -12.62
N PRO A 591 -4.54 22.80 -12.71
CA PRO A 591 -3.54 23.86 -12.79
C PRO A 591 -3.80 24.79 -13.98
N ASN A 592 -3.86 26.11 -13.75
CA ASN A 592 -4.18 27.10 -14.79
C ASN A 592 -3.39 26.93 -16.11
N PRO A 593 -2.06 26.65 -16.11
CA PRO A 593 -1.33 26.45 -17.37
C PRO A 593 -1.80 25.26 -18.22
N LEU A 594 -2.47 24.27 -17.62
CA LEU A 594 -3.15 23.18 -18.32
C LEU A 594 -4.54 23.63 -18.77
N LEU A 595 -5.28 24.33 -17.91
CA LEU A 595 -6.64 24.82 -18.18
C LEU A 595 -6.70 25.77 -19.38
N ASP A 596 -5.75 26.71 -19.48
CA ASP A 596 -5.67 27.68 -20.59
C ASP A 596 -5.48 27.03 -21.97
N ARG A 597 -5.01 25.77 -21.99
CA ARG A 597 -4.75 24.97 -23.19
C ARG A 597 -5.90 24.01 -23.54
N MET A 598 -6.89 23.90 -22.65
CA MET A 598 -8.03 23.01 -22.77
C MET A 598 -9.28 23.72 -23.27
N GLU A 599 -10.19 22.93 -23.86
CA GLU A 599 -11.55 23.33 -24.16
C GLU A 599 -12.49 22.58 -23.21
N VAL A 600 -13.02 23.30 -22.23
CA VAL A 600 -13.81 22.70 -21.14
C VAL A 600 -15.26 22.57 -21.55
N ILE A 601 -15.72 21.33 -21.72
CA ILE A 601 -17.12 21.00 -21.98
C ILE A 601 -17.74 20.56 -20.65
N ALA A 602 -18.67 21.34 -20.12
CA ALA A 602 -19.33 21.08 -18.84
C ALA A 602 -20.55 20.16 -19.03
N ILE A 603 -20.46 18.93 -18.51
CA ILE A 603 -21.56 17.97 -18.51
C ILE A 603 -22.34 18.09 -17.20
N ALA A 604 -23.58 18.55 -17.28
CA ALA A 604 -24.47 18.69 -16.12
C ALA A 604 -24.96 17.33 -15.58
N GLY A 605 -25.59 17.34 -14.41
CA GLY A 605 -26.34 16.18 -13.90
C GLY A 605 -27.63 15.91 -14.67
N TYR A 606 -28.07 14.64 -14.63
CA TYR A 606 -29.28 14.15 -15.29
C TYR A 606 -30.52 14.34 -14.41
N ILE A 607 -31.67 14.65 -15.02
CA ILE A 607 -32.98 14.69 -14.34
C ILE A 607 -33.60 13.29 -14.21
N THR A 608 -34.64 13.12 -13.38
CA THR A 608 -35.33 11.83 -13.18
C THR A 608 -35.76 11.19 -14.50
N ASP A 609 -36.34 11.97 -15.40
CA ASP A 609 -36.84 11.50 -16.70
C ASP A 609 -35.71 10.99 -17.60
N GLU A 610 -34.59 11.72 -17.69
CA GLU A 610 -33.37 11.30 -18.40
C GLU A 610 -32.75 10.04 -17.77
N LYS A 611 -32.70 9.96 -16.43
CA LYS A 611 -32.19 8.78 -15.72
C LYS A 611 -33.02 7.53 -15.96
N MET A 612 -34.33 7.69 -16.16
CA MET A 612 -35.23 6.58 -16.48
C MET A 612 -34.90 5.99 -17.87
N HIS A 613 -34.72 6.83 -18.89
CA HIS A 613 -34.23 6.40 -20.21
C HIS A 613 -32.84 5.75 -20.14
N ILE A 614 -31.88 6.42 -19.48
CA ILE A 614 -30.51 5.89 -19.32
C ILE A 614 -30.52 4.53 -18.58
N ALA A 615 -31.39 4.37 -17.58
CA ALA A 615 -31.55 3.11 -16.87
C ALA A 615 -32.06 1.99 -17.79
N ARG A 616 -33.09 2.26 -18.60
CA ARG A 616 -33.75 1.26 -19.44
C ARG A 616 -32.92 0.86 -20.66
N ASP A 617 -32.42 1.84 -21.41
CA ASP A 617 -31.81 1.61 -22.71
C ASP A 617 -30.34 1.13 -22.58
N TYR A 618 -29.63 1.60 -21.56
CA TYR A 618 -28.18 1.37 -21.38
C TYR A 618 -27.84 0.51 -20.16
N LEU A 619 -28.25 0.93 -18.96
CA LEU A 619 -27.78 0.29 -17.72
C LEU A 619 -28.36 -1.12 -17.55
N GLU A 620 -29.68 -1.27 -17.71
CA GLU A 620 -30.36 -2.56 -17.61
C GLU A 620 -29.82 -3.56 -18.64
N LYS A 621 -29.66 -3.13 -19.90
CA LYS A 621 -29.05 -3.93 -20.96
C LYS A 621 -27.64 -4.39 -20.59
N THR A 622 -26.75 -3.45 -20.23
CA THR A 622 -25.35 -3.73 -19.89
C THR A 622 -25.23 -4.65 -18.66
N THR A 623 -26.02 -4.39 -17.61
CA THR A 623 -26.05 -5.22 -16.40
C THR A 623 -26.61 -6.62 -16.67
N ARG A 624 -27.67 -6.75 -17.48
CA ARG A 624 -28.26 -8.04 -17.86
C ARG A 624 -27.25 -8.91 -18.61
N GLU A 625 -26.56 -8.33 -19.58
CA GLU A 625 -25.47 -8.98 -20.33
C GLU A 625 -24.32 -9.40 -19.40
N ALA A 626 -23.86 -8.50 -18.52
CA ALA A 626 -22.80 -8.79 -17.54
C ALA A 626 -23.19 -9.83 -16.47
N CYS A 627 -24.49 -10.03 -16.20
CA CYS A 627 -25.01 -11.07 -15.30
C CYS A 627 -25.42 -12.37 -16.02
N GLY A 628 -25.31 -12.45 -17.35
CA GLY A 628 -25.66 -13.64 -18.14
C GLY A 628 -27.15 -14.00 -18.16
N ILE A 629 -28.04 -13.05 -17.84
CA ILE A 629 -29.49 -13.27 -17.75
C ILE A 629 -30.15 -13.07 -19.12
N LYS A 630 -31.05 -13.98 -19.53
CA LYS A 630 -31.82 -13.83 -20.79
C LYS A 630 -32.93 -12.78 -20.62
N SER A 631 -33.26 -12.06 -21.70
CA SER A 631 -34.32 -11.04 -21.72
C SER A 631 -35.72 -11.56 -21.35
N GLU A 632 -35.97 -12.86 -21.51
CA GLU A 632 -37.25 -13.50 -21.18
C GLU A 632 -37.40 -13.79 -19.67
N GLN A 633 -36.28 -13.88 -18.94
CA GLN A 633 -36.26 -14.34 -17.54
C GLN A 633 -36.61 -13.24 -16.53
N VAL A 634 -36.46 -11.96 -16.89
CA VAL A 634 -36.56 -10.83 -15.96
C VAL A 634 -37.24 -9.64 -16.64
N GLU A 635 -38.09 -8.95 -15.87
CA GLU A 635 -38.70 -7.69 -16.28
C GLU A 635 -38.74 -6.75 -15.07
N VAL A 636 -38.02 -5.63 -15.15
CA VAL A 636 -38.18 -4.54 -14.18
C VAL A 636 -39.23 -3.57 -14.72
N THR A 637 -40.24 -3.26 -13.90
CA THR A 637 -41.30 -2.30 -14.26
C THR A 637 -40.79 -0.86 -14.14
N ASP A 638 -41.36 0.03 -14.95
CA ASP A 638 -40.93 1.44 -14.96
C ASP A 638 -41.22 2.13 -13.62
N ALA A 639 -42.31 1.75 -12.94
CA ALA A 639 -42.62 2.19 -11.59
C ALA A 639 -41.59 1.72 -10.54
N ALA A 640 -40.99 0.53 -10.72
CA ALA A 640 -39.90 0.08 -9.86
C ALA A 640 -38.59 0.84 -10.13
N LEU A 641 -38.29 1.17 -11.38
CA LEU A 641 -37.12 1.98 -11.75
C LEU A 641 -37.23 3.43 -11.25
N LEU A 642 -38.40 4.06 -11.39
CA LEU A 642 -38.69 5.38 -10.83
C LEU A 642 -38.56 5.37 -9.30
N ALA A 643 -39.20 4.42 -8.62
CA ALA A 643 -39.09 4.28 -7.17
C ALA A 643 -37.64 4.03 -6.70
N LEU A 644 -36.84 3.30 -7.48
CA LEU A 644 -35.40 3.10 -7.25
C LEU A 644 -34.63 4.43 -7.37
N ILE A 645 -34.86 5.21 -8.43
CA ILE A 645 -34.20 6.50 -8.66
C ILE A 645 -34.46 7.45 -7.48
N GLU A 646 -35.72 7.61 -7.08
CA GLU A 646 -36.12 8.57 -6.04
C GLU A 646 -35.70 8.14 -4.63
N ASN A 647 -36.04 6.91 -4.22
CA ASN A 647 -35.94 6.47 -2.82
C ASN A 647 -34.57 5.87 -2.47
N TYR A 648 -33.70 5.61 -3.47
CA TYR A 648 -32.40 4.98 -3.27
C TYR A 648 -31.22 5.70 -3.95
N CYS A 649 -31.44 6.66 -4.86
CA CYS A 649 -30.38 7.20 -5.73
C CYS A 649 -30.29 8.74 -5.80
N ARG A 650 -30.05 9.40 -4.65
CA ARG A 650 -29.65 10.82 -4.59
C ARG A 650 -28.20 11.03 -5.03
N GLU A 651 -28.03 11.35 -6.30
CA GLU A 651 -26.77 11.76 -6.95
C GLU A 651 -27.10 12.58 -8.22
N ALA A 652 -26.12 13.30 -8.78
CA ALA A 652 -26.30 13.99 -10.07
C ALA A 652 -26.12 13.06 -11.30
N GLY A 653 -25.27 12.02 -11.18
CA GLY A 653 -25.06 11.01 -12.22
C GLY A 653 -25.96 9.78 -12.08
N VAL A 654 -25.51 8.64 -12.62
CA VAL A 654 -26.20 7.33 -12.56
C VAL A 654 -25.34 6.21 -11.97
N ARG A 655 -24.29 6.53 -11.19
CA ARG A 655 -23.31 5.54 -10.69
C ARG A 655 -23.85 4.71 -9.52
N ASN A 656 -24.66 5.29 -8.64
CA ASN A 656 -25.42 4.57 -7.63
C ASN A 656 -26.60 3.83 -8.27
N LEU A 657 -27.29 4.45 -9.24
CA LEU A 657 -28.37 3.83 -10.02
C LEU A 657 -27.92 2.50 -10.65
N GLN A 658 -26.78 2.51 -11.37
CA GLN A 658 -26.14 1.30 -11.90
C GLN A 658 -25.89 0.25 -10.79
N LYS A 659 -25.29 0.65 -9.66
CA LYS A 659 -24.99 -0.28 -8.53
C LYS A 659 -26.24 -0.96 -7.98
N GLN A 660 -27.38 -0.27 -7.90
CA GLN A 660 -28.62 -0.87 -7.42
C GLN A 660 -29.27 -1.78 -8.48
N ILE A 661 -29.23 -1.40 -9.77
CA ILE A 661 -29.66 -2.29 -10.87
C ILE A 661 -28.83 -3.58 -10.88
N GLU A 662 -27.50 -3.48 -10.78
CA GLU A 662 -26.62 -4.65 -10.61
C GLU A 662 -26.93 -5.46 -9.32
N LYS A 663 -27.32 -4.81 -8.22
CA LYS A 663 -27.71 -5.49 -6.98
C LYS A 663 -28.99 -6.30 -7.15
N ILE A 664 -29.98 -5.75 -7.88
CA ILE A 664 -31.22 -6.45 -8.26
C ILE A 664 -30.88 -7.65 -9.16
N TYR A 665 -30.20 -7.41 -10.28
CA TYR A 665 -29.85 -8.45 -11.26
C TYR A 665 -28.99 -9.57 -10.66
N ARG A 666 -27.99 -9.28 -9.82
CA ARG A 666 -27.22 -10.30 -9.08
C ARG A 666 -28.07 -11.13 -8.12
N LYS A 667 -29.04 -10.52 -7.42
CA LYS A 667 -30.00 -11.26 -6.57
C LYS A 667 -30.95 -12.13 -7.39
N ILE A 668 -31.38 -11.67 -8.56
CA ILE A 668 -32.24 -12.47 -9.44
C ILE A 668 -31.46 -13.66 -10.03
N ALA A 669 -30.20 -13.46 -10.46
CA ALA A 669 -29.31 -14.56 -10.85
C ALA A 669 -29.20 -15.63 -9.74
N LEU A 670 -28.96 -15.21 -8.49
CA LEU A 670 -28.92 -16.11 -7.34
C LEU A 670 -30.27 -16.84 -7.10
N LYS A 671 -31.41 -16.16 -7.30
CA LYS A 671 -32.75 -16.75 -7.18
C LYS A 671 -32.97 -17.81 -8.27
N LEU A 672 -32.66 -17.51 -9.52
CA LEU A 672 -32.79 -18.42 -10.66
C LEU A 672 -31.90 -19.66 -10.53
N VAL A 673 -30.64 -19.49 -10.13
CA VAL A 673 -29.70 -20.62 -9.90
C VAL A 673 -30.21 -21.52 -8.76
N ARG A 674 -30.72 -20.94 -7.66
CA ARG A 674 -31.34 -21.71 -6.57
C ARG A 674 -32.61 -22.43 -7.00
N GLN A 675 -33.45 -21.82 -7.82
CA GLN A 675 -34.64 -22.47 -8.37
C GLN A 675 -34.26 -23.65 -9.28
N THR A 676 -33.21 -23.50 -10.11
CA THR A 676 -32.69 -24.59 -10.95
C THR A 676 -32.20 -25.77 -10.10
N ALA A 677 -31.39 -25.51 -9.07
CA ALA A 677 -30.91 -26.55 -8.16
C ALA A 677 -32.04 -27.24 -7.35
N HIS A 678 -33.11 -26.52 -7.01
CA HIS A 678 -34.31 -27.13 -6.40
C HIS A 678 -35.09 -28.01 -7.39
N ILE A 679 -35.18 -27.62 -8.67
CA ILE A 679 -35.82 -28.44 -9.71
C ILE A 679 -34.97 -29.69 -9.99
N GLU A 680 -33.65 -29.56 -10.07
CA GLU A 680 -32.72 -30.70 -10.26
C GLU A 680 -32.79 -31.70 -9.10
N SER A 681 -32.83 -31.23 -7.85
CA SER A 681 -32.97 -32.11 -6.68
C SER A 681 -34.36 -32.75 -6.54
N GLN A 682 -35.43 -32.05 -6.93
CA GLN A 682 -36.77 -32.65 -7.00
C GLN A 682 -36.89 -33.71 -8.11
N ASN A 683 -36.29 -33.44 -9.28
CA ASN A 683 -36.23 -34.39 -10.39
C ASN A 683 -35.38 -35.63 -10.06
N ALA A 684 -34.29 -35.46 -9.29
CA ALA A 684 -33.49 -36.57 -8.79
C ALA A 684 -34.30 -37.47 -7.83
N ALA A 685 -35.03 -36.87 -6.89
CA ALA A 685 -35.88 -37.62 -5.94
C ALA A 685 -37.04 -38.37 -6.63
N THR A 686 -37.61 -37.83 -7.71
CA THR A 686 -38.62 -38.55 -8.52
C THR A 686 -37.98 -39.69 -9.33
N ALA A 687 -36.79 -39.48 -9.90
CA ALA A 687 -36.04 -40.54 -10.60
C ALA A 687 -35.51 -41.66 -9.69
N GLU A 688 -35.58 -41.50 -8.36
CA GLU A 688 -35.35 -42.56 -7.36
C GLU A 688 -36.64 -43.25 -6.90
N THR A 689 -37.81 -42.61 -7.02
CA THR A 689 -39.12 -43.24 -6.73
C THR A 689 -39.62 -44.10 -7.88
N ASP A 690 -39.45 -43.65 -9.13
CA ASP A 690 -39.73 -44.45 -10.36
C ASP A 690 -38.89 -45.74 -10.44
N LYS A 691 -37.88 -45.93 -9.57
CA LYS A 691 -37.05 -47.13 -9.46
C LYS A 691 -37.44 -48.09 -8.33
N GLN A 692 -38.46 -47.76 -7.54
CA GLN A 692 -38.89 -48.57 -6.39
C GLN A 692 -40.21 -49.33 -6.66
N ASP A 693 -41.04 -48.87 -7.59
CA ASP A 693 -42.33 -49.50 -7.91
C ASP A 693 -42.23 -50.83 -8.69
N GLU A 694 -41.04 -51.27 -9.15
CA GLU A 694 -40.84 -52.63 -9.67
C GLU A 694 -40.54 -53.69 -8.58
N VAL A 695 -40.35 -53.31 -7.30
CA VAL A 695 -39.91 -54.25 -6.24
C VAL A 695 -40.65 -54.06 -4.91
N LYS A 696 -41.97 -54.36 -4.89
CA LYS A 696 -42.67 -55.22 -3.89
C LYS A 696 -44.20 -55.04 -3.89
N GLU A 697 -44.89 -56.02 -4.46
CA GLU A 697 -46.00 -56.61 -3.70
C GLU A 697 -45.38 -57.43 -2.54
N GLU A 698 -45.52 -57.00 -1.28
CA GLU A 698 -45.65 -57.87 -0.08
C GLU A 698 -45.67 -57.05 1.24
N SER A 699 -46.61 -57.35 2.14
CA SER A 699 -46.80 -56.82 3.52
C SER A 699 -46.90 -55.28 3.66
N VAL A 700 -48.05 -54.63 3.94
CA VAL A 700 -49.15 -54.84 4.92
C VAL A 700 -48.77 -54.53 6.39
N SER A 701 -49.60 -53.67 7.03
CA SER A 701 -49.70 -53.34 8.47
C SER A 701 -48.58 -52.49 9.11
N LEU A 702 -48.83 -51.55 10.04
CA LEU A 702 -50.07 -50.91 10.58
C LEU A 702 -49.66 -49.67 11.43
N LYS A 703 -50.41 -48.55 11.36
CA LYS A 703 -50.72 -47.57 12.46
C LYS A 703 -49.56 -46.84 13.22
N ASP A 704 -49.73 -45.68 13.88
CA ASP A 704 -50.82 -44.69 14.08
C ASP A 704 -50.19 -43.29 14.37
N GLU A 705 -51.00 -42.22 14.34
CA GLU A 705 -50.96 -40.94 15.13
C GLU A 705 -49.60 -40.23 15.47
N SER A 706 -49.35 -38.97 15.04
CA SER A 706 -49.61 -37.67 15.74
C SER A 706 -48.67 -37.36 16.95
N SER A 707 -48.33 -36.13 17.38
CA SER A 707 -48.79 -34.74 17.14
C SER A 707 -47.80 -33.69 17.72
N GLY A 708 -47.87 -32.41 17.33
CA GLY A 708 -47.15 -31.25 17.96
C GLY A 708 -45.79 -30.93 17.33
N GLU A 709 -45.28 -29.69 17.19
CA GLU A 709 -45.43 -28.42 17.98
C GLU A 709 -44.82 -28.55 19.40
N GLU A 710 -43.94 -27.66 19.88
CA GLU A 710 -43.74 -26.23 19.56
C GLU A 710 -42.24 -25.75 19.68
N GLU A 711 -42.04 -24.42 19.74
CA GLU A 711 -40.80 -23.58 19.78
C GLU A 711 -39.66 -23.98 20.78
N THR A 712 -38.44 -23.39 20.83
CA THR A 712 -38.00 -21.99 20.61
C THR A 712 -36.48 -21.84 20.31
N GLN A 713 -36.04 -20.59 20.06
CA GLN A 713 -34.67 -20.14 19.78
C GLN A 713 -33.69 -20.19 20.98
N VAL A 714 -32.40 -20.43 20.70
CA VAL A 714 -31.14 -19.75 21.13
C VAL A 714 -30.05 -20.46 20.26
N GLY A 715 -29.02 -19.87 19.65
CA GLY A 715 -28.14 -18.74 20.00
C GLY A 715 -26.70 -19.31 20.09
N ALA A 716 -25.70 -18.63 19.54
CA ALA A 716 -24.45 -19.28 19.14
C ALA A 716 -23.28 -19.15 20.11
N GLU A 717 -22.47 -20.22 20.21
CA GLU A 717 -21.00 -20.25 20.36
C GLU A 717 -20.58 -21.70 19.99
N LEU A 718 -19.73 -21.93 18.99
CA LEU A 718 -18.26 -21.89 19.04
C LEU A 718 -17.65 -22.84 20.10
N ASP A 719 -17.24 -24.02 19.65
CA ASP A 719 -15.89 -24.52 19.95
C ASP A 719 -15.40 -25.43 18.81
N VAL A 720 -14.10 -25.42 18.52
CA VAL A 720 -13.47 -26.18 17.42
C VAL A 720 -12.15 -26.76 17.91
N ASP A 721 -12.00 -28.09 17.84
CA ASP A 721 -10.68 -28.71 17.96
C ASP A 721 -10.61 -30.08 17.24
N SER A 722 -9.39 -30.57 17.04
CA SER A 722 -8.93 -31.83 16.42
C SER A 722 -8.82 -31.93 14.89
N ASP A 723 -7.66 -31.51 14.38
CA ASP A 723 -6.68 -32.41 13.72
C ASP A 723 -7.21 -33.58 12.84
N LYS A 724 -6.85 -33.74 11.55
CA LYS A 724 -5.51 -33.61 10.96
C LYS A 724 -5.48 -33.85 9.44
N ASN A 725 -4.52 -33.20 8.77
CA ASN A 725 -3.75 -33.67 7.59
C ASN A 725 -4.44 -34.46 6.45
N ALA A 726 -4.73 -33.76 5.35
CA ALA A 726 -4.05 -34.02 4.08
C ALA A 726 -4.25 -32.86 3.07
N LEU A 727 -3.24 -32.01 2.91
CA LEU A 727 -3.10 -31.13 1.75
C LEU A 727 -1.92 -31.61 0.93
N ASN A 728 -2.09 -31.72 -0.39
CA ASN A 728 -0.99 -31.68 -1.35
C ASN A 728 -1.47 -30.95 -2.60
N THR A 729 -0.71 -29.93 -2.97
CA THR A 729 -1.06 -28.97 -4.03
C THR A 729 -0.91 -29.59 -5.42
N ILE A 730 -1.81 -29.23 -6.33
CA ILE A 730 -1.57 -29.33 -7.78
C ILE A 730 -1.77 -27.93 -8.36
N GLU A 731 -0.67 -27.26 -8.66
CA GLU A 731 -0.67 -26.14 -9.61
C GLU A 731 -0.67 -26.71 -11.03
N ALA A 732 -1.28 -26.01 -11.98
CA ALA A 732 -1.46 -26.47 -13.35
C ALA A 732 -0.65 -25.63 -14.35
N GLU A 733 0.15 -26.30 -15.17
CA GLU A 733 0.49 -25.83 -16.52
C GLU A 733 -0.19 -26.74 -17.56
N VAL A 734 -0.26 -26.26 -18.80
CA VAL A 734 -1.16 -26.76 -19.86
C VAL A 734 -0.34 -27.11 -21.10
N ILE A 735 -0.93 -27.86 -22.05
CA ILE A 735 -0.36 -28.23 -23.37
C ILE A 735 0.63 -29.41 -23.20
N GLU A 736 0.64 -30.49 -24.00
CA GLU A 736 0.40 -30.65 -25.44
C GLU A 736 -0.19 -32.03 -25.82
N ALA A 737 -0.51 -32.27 -27.09
CA ALA A 737 -1.06 -33.54 -27.60
C ALA A 737 -0.29 -34.09 -28.82
N PRO A 738 0.30 -35.30 -28.71
CA PRO A 738 0.76 -36.13 -29.84
C PRO A 738 0.18 -37.57 -29.74
N ASP A 739 0.22 -38.47 -30.74
CA ASP A 739 0.53 -38.39 -32.18
C ASP A 739 0.01 -39.68 -32.86
N ASN A 740 -0.39 -39.63 -34.13
CA ASN A 740 0.33 -40.30 -35.24
C ASN A 740 -0.38 -40.24 -36.60
N ARG A 741 0.39 -40.55 -37.66
CA ARG A 741 0.03 -40.38 -39.09
C ARG A 741 -0.13 -41.72 -39.83
N THR A 742 -0.48 -41.59 -41.12
CA THR A 742 -0.37 -42.56 -42.25
C THR A 742 -1.50 -43.60 -42.40
N ASP A 743 -2.03 -43.91 -43.59
CA ASP A 743 -1.69 -43.39 -44.93
C ASP A 743 -2.81 -43.48 -46.01
N ASN A 744 -2.81 -42.50 -46.92
CA ASN A 744 -3.16 -42.51 -48.36
C ASN A 744 -4.43 -43.17 -48.97
N ILE A 745 -5.28 -42.30 -49.54
CA ILE A 745 -5.85 -42.31 -50.93
C ILE A 745 -6.74 -43.49 -51.39
N THR A 746 -8.03 -43.23 -51.66
CA THR A 746 -8.71 -43.48 -52.97
C THR A 746 -10.10 -42.81 -53.06
N ASP A 747 -10.66 -42.69 -54.27
CA ASP A 747 -11.81 -41.84 -54.63
C ASP A 747 -13.22 -42.47 -54.47
N GLY A 748 -14.24 -41.60 -54.44
CA GLY A 748 -15.23 -41.63 -55.53
C GLY A 748 -16.64 -42.22 -55.31
N LEU A 749 -17.59 -41.33 -54.96
CA LEU A 749 -18.94 -41.18 -55.54
C LEU A 749 -20.00 -42.33 -55.56
N ASN A 750 -21.22 -41.94 -55.14
CA ASN A 750 -22.53 -42.24 -55.76
C ASN A 750 -23.21 -43.64 -55.70
N SER A 751 -24.13 -43.74 -54.74
CA SER A 751 -25.59 -43.89 -54.94
C SER A 751 -26.21 -45.08 -55.73
N GLU A 752 -27.11 -45.78 -55.03
CA GLU A 752 -28.39 -46.36 -55.49
C GLU A 752 -28.44 -47.42 -56.62
N ASN A 753 -28.71 -48.68 -56.22
CA ASN A 753 -29.90 -49.51 -56.56
C ASN A 753 -29.59 -51.01 -56.29
N ALA A 754 -30.49 -51.89 -55.85
CA ALA A 754 -31.89 -51.79 -55.37
C ALA A 754 -32.06 -52.80 -54.20
N LYS A 755 -32.90 -52.64 -53.18
CA LYS A 755 -34.35 -52.28 -53.13
C LYS A 755 -35.34 -53.34 -53.65
N GLU A 756 -35.10 -54.66 -53.45
CA GLU A 756 -36.20 -55.65 -53.58
C GLU A 756 -36.26 -56.81 -52.54
N THR A 757 -35.41 -56.85 -51.50
CA THR A 757 -35.51 -57.87 -50.43
C THR A 757 -35.61 -57.29 -49.02
N GLU A 758 -36.54 -56.34 -48.80
CA GLU A 758 -37.02 -55.94 -47.46
C GLU A 758 -38.29 -55.07 -47.57
N LYS A 759 -39.35 -55.65 -48.15
CA LYS A 759 -40.70 -55.05 -48.24
C LYS A 759 -41.69 -55.60 -47.20
N ILE A 760 -41.23 -56.41 -46.24
CA ILE A 760 -42.09 -57.06 -45.23
C ILE A 760 -41.87 -56.48 -43.81
N ASN A 761 -40.63 -56.18 -43.40
CA ASN A 761 -40.35 -55.53 -42.11
C ASN A 761 -40.82 -54.05 -42.03
N ARG A 762 -41.39 -53.51 -43.11
CA ARG A 762 -41.49 -52.06 -43.37
C ARG A 762 -42.80 -51.41 -42.91
N CYS A 763 -43.53 -52.04 -41.99
CA CYS A 763 -44.82 -51.53 -41.48
C CYS A 763 -44.89 -51.32 -39.96
N GLU A 764 -43.95 -51.87 -39.17
CA GLU A 764 -44.01 -51.79 -37.70
C GLU A 764 -43.05 -50.72 -37.13
N GLU A 765 -41.87 -50.52 -37.73
CA GLU A 765 -40.88 -49.52 -37.26
C GLU A 765 -41.24 -48.05 -37.61
N ALA A 766 -42.10 -47.84 -38.61
CA ALA A 766 -42.50 -46.50 -39.05
C ALA A 766 -43.50 -45.82 -38.10
N ILE A 767 -44.33 -46.60 -37.41
CA ILE A 767 -45.38 -46.09 -36.52
C ILE A 767 -44.78 -45.69 -35.16
N THR A 768 -43.81 -46.46 -34.67
CA THR A 768 -43.07 -46.18 -33.44
C THR A 768 -42.12 -44.99 -33.59
N THR A 769 -41.40 -44.87 -34.71
CA THR A 769 -40.50 -43.72 -34.93
C THR A 769 -41.24 -42.39 -35.04
N GLN A 770 -42.41 -42.32 -35.70
CA GLN A 770 -43.21 -41.10 -35.75
C GLN A 770 -43.82 -40.72 -34.39
N LYS A 771 -44.34 -41.70 -33.63
CA LYS A 771 -44.80 -41.45 -32.25
C LYS A 771 -43.67 -40.94 -31.35
N ASN A 772 -42.52 -41.61 -31.36
CA ASN A 772 -41.40 -41.23 -30.51
C ASN A 772 -40.81 -39.87 -30.91
N ALA A 773 -40.89 -39.48 -32.18
CA ALA A 773 -40.51 -38.13 -32.63
C ALA A 773 -41.50 -37.05 -32.15
N GLU A 774 -42.81 -37.27 -32.29
CA GLU A 774 -43.82 -36.34 -31.76
C GLU A 774 -43.82 -36.27 -30.22
N GLU A 775 -43.56 -37.39 -29.53
CA GLU A 775 -43.46 -37.44 -28.08
C GLU A 775 -42.14 -36.81 -27.61
N MET A 776 -41.03 -36.94 -28.35
CA MET A 776 -39.79 -36.17 -28.09
C MET A 776 -39.98 -34.67 -28.35
N GLU A 777 -40.69 -34.25 -29.41
CA GLU A 777 -41.02 -32.83 -29.61
C GLU A 777 -41.96 -32.30 -28.52
N LYS A 778 -42.95 -33.08 -28.08
CA LYS A 778 -43.85 -32.71 -26.97
C LYS A 778 -43.11 -32.67 -25.63
N LEU A 779 -42.15 -33.58 -25.40
CA LEU A 779 -41.33 -33.65 -24.19
C LEU A 779 -40.25 -32.56 -24.15
N ASN A 780 -39.70 -32.17 -25.30
CA ASN A 780 -38.81 -31.01 -25.40
C ASN A 780 -39.60 -29.71 -25.27
N ARG A 781 -40.75 -29.57 -25.95
CA ARG A 781 -41.66 -28.41 -25.75
C ARG A 781 -42.15 -28.30 -24.31
N SER A 782 -42.39 -29.40 -23.60
CA SER A 782 -42.78 -29.34 -22.18
C SER A 782 -41.60 -28.99 -21.27
N LYS A 783 -40.39 -29.51 -21.54
CA LYS A 783 -39.16 -29.08 -20.84
C LYS A 783 -38.82 -27.61 -21.07
N GLU A 784 -38.99 -27.10 -22.29
CA GLU A 784 -38.85 -25.67 -22.61
C GLU A 784 -39.95 -24.83 -21.94
N ALA A 785 -41.22 -25.26 -21.99
CA ALA A 785 -42.33 -24.57 -21.34
C ALA A 785 -42.24 -24.54 -19.80
N ILE A 786 -41.51 -25.47 -19.18
CA ILE A 786 -41.26 -25.51 -17.73
C ILE A 786 -40.06 -24.63 -17.32
N THR A 787 -39.20 -24.20 -18.26
CA THR A 787 -37.91 -23.53 -17.95
C THR A 787 -37.86 -22.00 -18.14
N THR A 788 -38.94 -21.28 -17.82
CA THR A 788 -38.83 -19.87 -17.35
C THR A 788 -39.98 -19.43 -16.43
N GLN A 789 -39.74 -19.32 -15.12
CA GLN A 789 -40.53 -18.42 -14.28
C GLN A 789 -39.98 -16.99 -14.46
N LYS A 790 -40.70 -16.15 -15.21
CA LYS A 790 -40.34 -14.73 -15.42
C LYS A 790 -40.38 -13.98 -14.10
N VAL A 791 -39.25 -13.43 -13.67
CA VAL A 791 -39.13 -12.65 -12.42
C VAL A 791 -39.47 -11.20 -12.70
N VAL A 792 -40.68 -10.78 -12.33
CA VAL A 792 -41.14 -9.39 -12.44
C VAL A 792 -40.76 -8.60 -11.18
N VAL A 793 -40.14 -7.44 -11.36
CA VAL A 793 -39.76 -6.52 -10.27
C VAL A 793 -40.68 -5.30 -10.28
N GLU A 794 -41.36 -5.11 -9.16
CA GLU A 794 -42.35 -4.05 -8.90
C GLU A 794 -41.89 -3.16 -7.75
N SER A 795 -42.47 -1.96 -7.63
CA SER A 795 -42.23 -1.07 -6.48
C SER A 795 -42.58 -1.72 -5.13
N SER A 796 -43.52 -2.67 -5.13
CA SER A 796 -43.91 -3.52 -4.00
C SER A 796 -42.78 -4.45 -3.52
N ASN A 797 -42.14 -5.18 -4.45
CA ASN A 797 -41.13 -6.20 -4.15
C ASN A 797 -39.68 -5.69 -4.23
N LEU A 798 -39.45 -4.47 -4.71
CA LEU A 798 -38.15 -3.81 -4.78
C LEU A 798 -37.36 -3.86 -3.46
N ALA A 799 -38.06 -3.82 -2.32
CA ALA A 799 -37.47 -3.90 -0.98
C ALA A 799 -36.74 -5.23 -0.71
N ASP A 800 -37.21 -6.36 -1.26
CA ASP A 800 -36.56 -7.67 -1.10
C ASP A 800 -35.22 -7.72 -1.83
N TYR A 801 -35.10 -6.97 -2.92
CA TYR A 801 -33.88 -6.87 -3.73
C TYR A 801 -32.92 -5.82 -3.17
N VAL A 802 -33.37 -4.56 -3.05
CA VAL A 802 -32.49 -3.43 -2.69
C VAL A 802 -32.35 -3.26 -1.17
N GLY A 803 -33.35 -3.64 -0.39
CA GLY A 803 -33.48 -3.32 1.05
C GLY A 803 -34.49 -2.21 1.28
N LYS A 804 -34.62 -1.74 2.53
CA LYS A 804 -35.47 -0.58 2.86
C LYS A 804 -35.00 0.69 2.11
N PRO A 805 -35.92 1.62 1.75
CA PRO A 805 -35.57 2.94 1.23
C PRO A 805 -34.44 3.61 2.02
N VAL A 806 -33.47 4.18 1.30
CA VAL A 806 -32.34 4.92 1.90
C VAL A 806 -32.72 6.37 2.14
N PHE A 807 -33.65 6.88 1.35
CA PHE A 807 -34.14 8.26 1.41
C PHE A 807 -35.65 8.28 1.57
N HIS A 808 -36.14 9.24 2.35
CA HIS A 808 -37.56 9.58 2.43
C HIS A 808 -37.87 10.78 1.52
N ALA A 809 -39.14 11.15 1.40
CA ALA A 809 -39.55 12.36 0.69
C ALA A 809 -38.92 13.61 1.32
N ASP A 810 -38.51 14.59 0.50
CA ASP A 810 -37.89 15.84 0.97
C ASP A 810 -38.88 16.84 1.60
N ARG A 811 -40.19 16.57 1.45
CA ARG A 811 -41.28 17.40 1.98
C ARG A 811 -41.60 17.02 3.43
N ILE A 812 -41.18 17.86 4.37
CA ILE A 812 -41.45 17.69 5.82
C ILE A 812 -42.84 18.25 6.20
N TYR A 813 -43.30 19.29 5.50
CA TYR A 813 -44.55 20.00 5.83
C TYR A 813 -45.46 20.16 4.59
N ASP A 814 -46.74 19.84 4.74
CA ASP A 814 -47.77 20.13 3.73
C ASP A 814 -48.11 21.62 3.63
N GLN A 815 -48.08 22.30 4.77
CA GLN A 815 -48.13 23.75 4.92
C GLN A 815 -47.10 24.12 5.99
N THR A 816 -46.21 25.07 5.69
CA THR A 816 -45.19 25.53 6.64
C THR A 816 -45.83 26.31 7.79
N PRO A 817 -45.55 25.97 9.06
CA PRO A 817 -46.02 26.75 10.19
C PRO A 817 -45.37 28.14 10.25
N VAL A 818 -45.93 29.01 11.10
CA VAL A 818 -45.38 30.36 11.37
C VAL A 818 -43.90 30.27 11.76
N GLY A 819 -43.06 31.10 11.14
CA GLY A 819 -41.62 31.11 11.37
C GLY A 819 -40.85 29.99 10.67
N VAL A 820 -41.47 29.21 9.77
CA VAL A 820 -40.79 28.18 8.96
C VAL A 820 -40.96 28.48 7.46
N VAL A 821 -39.88 28.43 6.69
CA VAL A 821 -39.88 28.77 5.25
C VAL A 821 -39.01 27.80 4.45
N MET A 822 -39.47 27.36 3.28
CA MET A 822 -38.68 26.50 2.38
C MET A 822 -37.67 27.33 1.55
N GLY A 823 -36.41 26.90 1.57
CA GLY A 823 -35.31 27.46 0.80
C GLY A 823 -34.62 26.44 -0.08
N LEU A 824 -34.03 26.92 -1.18
CA LEU A 824 -33.30 26.07 -2.14
C LEU A 824 -31.78 26.15 -1.91
N ALA A 825 -31.18 25.03 -1.51
CA ALA A 825 -29.75 24.89 -1.28
C ALA A 825 -29.06 24.07 -2.39
N TRP A 826 -27.80 24.39 -2.62
CA TRP A 826 -26.89 23.58 -3.45
C TRP A 826 -25.91 22.83 -2.54
N THR A 827 -25.60 21.58 -2.88
CA THR A 827 -24.67 20.73 -2.12
C THR A 827 -23.83 19.90 -3.10
N ALA A 828 -22.73 19.30 -2.62
CA ALA A 828 -21.92 18.38 -3.42
C ALA A 828 -22.69 17.13 -3.95
N MET A 829 -23.85 16.82 -3.38
CA MET A 829 -24.73 15.72 -3.84
C MET A 829 -25.80 16.20 -4.85
N GLY A 830 -25.83 17.50 -5.18
CA GLY A 830 -26.87 18.15 -5.97
C GLY A 830 -27.74 19.10 -5.14
N GLY A 831 -28.88 19.49 -5.70
CA GLY A 831 -29.82 20.42 -5.06
C GLY A 831 -30.67 19.77 -3.96
N SER A 832 -30.95 20.53 -2.91
CA SER A 832 -31.74 20.12 -1.75
C SER A 832 -32.68 21.22 -1.27
N THR A 833 -33.90 20.87 -0.90
CA THR A 833 -34.83 21.77 -0.20
C THR A 833 -34.54 21.74 1.30
N LEU A 834 -34.35 22.91 1.90
CA LEU A 834 -34.19 23.08 3.35
C LEU A 834 -35.39 23.85 3.90
N TYR A 835 -35.76 23.59 5.14
CA TYR A 835 -36.68 24.44 5.89
C TYR A 835 -35.87 25.30 6.85
N ILE A 836 -35.92 26.63 6.72
CA ILE A 836 -35.33 27.52 7.73
C ILE A 836 -36.39 27.74 8.79
N GLU A 837 -36.02 27.49 10.04
CA GLU A 837 -36.91 27.54 11.20
C GLU A 837 -36.46 28.69 12.11
N THR A 838 -37.40 29.53 12.53
CA THR A 838 -37.18 30.56 13.54
C THR A 838 -38.22 30.45 14.64
N THR A 839 -37.78 30.51 15.89
CA THR A 839 -38.65 30.48 17.07
C THR A 839 -38.28 31.54 18.10
N GLN A 840 -39.25 31.96 18.91
CA GLN A 840 -39.07 32.87 20.03
C GLN A 840 -38.76 32.06 21.29
N VAL A 841 -37.60 32.29 21.91
CA VAL A 841 -37.14 31.57 23.11
C VAL A 841 -37.63 32.26 24.38
N GLU A 842 -37.40 33.57 24.47
CA GLU A 842 -37.73 34.42 25.62
C GLU A 842 -38.22 35.78 25.11
N LYS A 843 -39.18 36.38 25.82
CA LYS A 843 -39.60 37.78 25.61
C LYS A 843 -39.12 38.61 26.79
N ALA A 844 -38.17 39.51 26.54
CA ALA A 844 -37.51 40.33 27.56
C ALA A 844 -37.12 41.69 26.96
N GLU A 845 -37.57 42.77 27.61
CA GLU A 845 -37.37 44.13 27.10
C GLU A 845 -35.88 44.49 26.96
N GLY A 846 -35.51 45.07 25.82
CA GLY A 846 -34.13 45.48 25.51
C GLY A 846 -33.13 44.33 25.33
N LYS A 847 -33.56 43.06 25.26
CA LYS A 847 -32.69 41.89 25.09
C LYS A 847 -32.93 41.13 23.77
N GLY A 848 -33.10 41.87 22.68
CA GLY A 848 -33.09 41.34 21.32
C GLY A 848 -31.74 40.65 21.00
N VAL A 849 -31.74 39.32 20.91
CA VAL A 849 -30.56 38.49 20.63
C VAL A 849 -30.94 37.38 19.66
N LEU A 850 -30.09 37.12 18.66
CA LEU A 850 -30.28 36.05 17.67
C LEU A 850 -29.29 34.91 17.92
N ASN A 851 -29.79 33.76 18.34
CA ASN A 851 -29.05 32.50 18.38
C ASN A 851 -29.09 31.82 17.01
N LEU A 852 -27.95 31.30 16.55
CA LEU A 852 -27.81 30.59 15.27
C LEU A 852 -27.38 29.14 15.48
N THR A 853 -28.00 28.19 14.78
CA THR A 853 -27.66 26.75 14.86
C THR A 853 -27.84 26.04 13.52
N GLY A 854 -27.11 24.94 13.30
CA GLY A 854 -27.20 24.13 12.07
C GLY A 854 -25.88 23.83 11.35
N GLN A 855 -24.73 23.90 12.04
CA GLN A 855 -23.39 23.85 11.42
C GLN A 855 -23.21 24.89 10.30
N LEU A 856 -23.58 26.13 10.59
CA LEU A 856 -23.36 27.27 9.70
C LEU A 856 -21.86 27.63 9.66
N GLY A 857 -21.33 27.83 8.46
CA GLY A 857 -20.03 28.46 8.24
C GLY A 857 -20.09 29.98 8.46
N ASP A 858 -18.97 30.66 8.27
CA ASP A 858 -18.84 32.07 8.68
C ASP A 858 -19.58 33.02 7.75
N VAL A 859 -19.56 32.80 6.43
CA VAL A 859 -20.34 33.60 5.46
C VAL A 859 -21.84 33.45 5.72
N MET A 860 -22.30 32.26 6.12
CA MET A 860 -23.71 32.04 6.46
C MET A 860 -24.11 32.66 7.81
N LYS A 861 -23.18 32.82 8.78
CA LYS A 861 -23.42 33.60 10.01
C LYS A 861 -23.56 35.09 9.71
N GLU A 862 -22.69 35.65 8.87
CA GLU A 862 -22.76 37.04 8.42
C GLU A 862 -24.06 37.31 7.66
N SER A 863 -24.42 36.42 6.72
CA SER A 863 -25.69 36.47 5.98
C SER A 863 -26.91 36.47 6.92
N ALA A 864 -26.87 35.71 8.03
CA ALA A 864 -27.95 35.71 9.03
C ALA A 864 -28.03 37.02 9.83
N GLN A 865 -26.90 37.67 10.13
CA GLN A 865 -26.88 38.98 10.79
C GLN A 865 -27.38 40.10 9.87
N ILE A 866 -27.02 40.06 8.58
CA ILE A 866 -27.55 40.96 7.54
C ILE A 866 -29.06 40.75 7.41
N ALA A 867 -29.52 39.50 7.27
CA ALA A 867 -30.94 39.15 7.20
C ALA A 867 -31.74 39.67 8.40
N HIS A 868 -31.23 39.52 9.63
CA HIS A 868 -31.87 40.05 10.83
C HIS A 868 -31.95 41.59 10.85
N THR A 869 -30.91 42.27 10.37
CA THR A 869 -30.88 43.73 10.26
C THR A 869 -31.90 44.24 9.23
N VAL A 870 -31.97 43.58 8.06
CA VAL A 870 -32.93 43.89 6.99
C VAL A 870 -34.37 43.58 7.42
N ALA A 871 -34.62 42.43 8.06
CA ALA A 871 -35.93 42.08 8.62
C ALA A 871 -36.44 43.12 9.63
N ARG A 872 -35.55 43.62 10.51
CA ARG A 872 -35.90 44.70 11.46
C ARG A 872 -36.25 46.01 10.76
N SER A 873 -35.55 46.37 9.68
CA SER A 873 -35.87 47.55 8.87
C SER A 873 -37.23 47.43 8.18
N ILE A 874 -37.52 46.28 7.57
CA ILE A 874 -38.80 46.03 6.87
C ILE A 874 -39.97 45.99 7.85
N LEU A 875 -39.80 45.38 9.04
CA LEU A 875 -40.86 45.41 10.05
C LEU A 875 -41.16 46.84 10.50
N HIS A 876 -40.14 47.67 10.72
CA HIS A 876 -40.34 49.08 11.07
C HIS A 876 -41.01 49.90 9.94
N GLU A 877 -40.89 49.49 8.67
CA GLU A 877 -41.59 50.12 7.55
C GLU A 877 -43.06 49.68 7.46
N LYS A 878 -43.33 48.37 7.61
CA LYS A 878 -44.66 47.77 7.42
C LYS A 878 -45.55 47.80 8.67
N ASP A 879 -44.96 47.77 9.86
CA ASP A 879 -45.62 47.67 11.18
C ASP A 879 -44.81 48.39 12.27
N PRO A 880 -44.81 49.75 12.29
CA PRO A 880 -43.91 50.54 13.15
C PRO A 880 -44.12 50.36 14.66
N GLU A 881 -45.32 49.96 15.08
CA GLU A 881 -45.73 49.78 16.48
C GLU A 881 -45.25 48.44 17.09
N ASN A 882 -44.52 47.62 16.32
CA ASN A 882 -44.19 46.24 16.68
C ASN A 882 -42.71 46.07 17.12
N PRO A 883 -42.40 46.11 18.44
CA PRO A 883 -41.02 46.03 18.93
C PRO A 883 -40.44 44.61 18.96
N PHE A 884 -40.98 43.64 18.19
CA PHE A 884 -40.65 42.22 18.29
C PHE A 884 -39.15 41.93 18.33
N PHE A 885 -38.38 42.39 17.33
CA PHE A 885 -36.93 42.19 17.24
C PHE A 885 -36.11 42.90 18.33
N SER A 886 -36.66 43.93 18.98
CA SER A 886 -35.98 44.65 20.07
C SER A 886 -36.14 43.96 21.44
N ASN A 887 -37.25 43.24 21.63
CA ASN A 887 -37.69 42.70 22.92
C ASN A 887 -37.83 41.15 22.94
N SER A 888 -37.31 40.46 21.92
CA SER A 888 -37.40 39.00 21.80
C SER A 888 -36.03 38.37 21.55
N LYS A 889 -35.73 37.31 22.28
CA LYS A 889 -34.61 36.41 22.02
C LYS A 889 -35.07 35.36 21.01
N LEU A 890 -34.46 35.36 19.84
CA LEU A 890 -34.81 34.51 18.71
C LEU A 890 -33.77 33.41 18.52
N HIS A 891 -34.22 32.26 18.03
CA HIS A 891 -33.36 31.15 17.65
C HIS A 891 -33.67 30.79 16.21
N LEU A 892 -32.68 30.92 15.33
CA LEU A 892 -32.73 30.48 13.94
C LEU A 892 -32.00 29.14 13.82
N HIS A 893 -32.70 28.16 13.29
CA HIS A 893 -32.19 26.83 13.03
C HIS A 893 -32.21 26.53 11.52
N VAL A 894 -31.12 25.94 11.05
CA VAL A 894 -31.05 25.31 9.72
C VAL A 894 -30.86 23.80 9.96
N PRO A 895 -31.88 22.96 9.72
CA PRO A 895 -31.84 21.51 9.89
C PRO A 895 -30.75 20.82 9.08
N ALA A 896 -30.51 19.52 9.36
CA ALA A 896 -29.45 18.72 8.75
C ALA A 896 -28.02 19.26 9.01
N GLY A 897 -27.75 19.64 10.26
CA GLY A 897 -26.43 20.05 10.76
C GLY A 897 -25.42 18.89 10.93
N ALA A 898 -25.29 18.07 9.89
CA ALA A 898 -24.21 17.07 9.71
C ALA A 898 -23.43 17.31 8.40
N THR A 899 -24.00 18.08 7.48
CA THR A 899 -23.28 18.70 6.35
C THR A 899 -23.00 20.16 6.71
N PRO A 900 -21.77 20.68 6.61
CA PRO A 900 -21.49 22.09 6.83
C PRO A 900 -22.23 22.94 5.79
N LYS A 901 -22.76 24.08 6.20
CA LYS A 901 -23.54 24.98 5.34
C LYS A 901 -22.92 26.35 5.35
N ASP A 902 -22.24 26.69 4.26
CA ASP A 902 -21.67 28.01 4.07
C ASP A 902 -22.03 28.57 2.69
N GLY A 903 -22.40 29.84 2.65
CA GLY A 903 -22.90 30.50 1.45
C GLY A 903 -24.10 31.42 1.71
N PRO A 904 -24.13 32.63 1.13
CA PRO A 904 -25.09 33.68 1.49
C PRO A 904 -26.48 33.54 0.81
N SER A 905 -26.66 32.57 -0.11
CA SER A 905 -27.88 32.41 -0.94
C SER A 905 -29.18 32.02 -0.19
N ALA A 906 -29.12 31.99 1.14
CA ALA A 906 -30.25 31.78 2.05
C ALA A 906 -30.79 33.09 2.67
N GLY A 907 -30.20 34.24 2.35
CA GLY A 907 -30.53 35.54 2.94
C GLY A 907 -32.04 35.87 2.89
N CYS A 908 -32.66 35.76 1.71
CA CYS A 908 -34.09 36.05 1.56
C CYS A 908 -34.99 35.09 2.35
N THR A 909 -34.66 33.80 2.44
CA THR A 909 -35.39 32.84 3.28
C THR A 909 -35.29 33.16 4.76
N MET A 910 -34.11 33.60 5.24
CA MET A 910 -33.92 33.97 6.65
C MET A 910 -34.73 35.22 7.02
N ILE A 911 -34.77 36.24 6.14
CA ILE A 911 -35.66 37.41 6.33
C ILE A 911 -37.12 36.98 6.38
N THR A 912 -37.57 36.14 5.43
CA THR A 912 -38.98 35.70 5.35
C THR A 912 -39.40 34.90 6.57
N SER A 913 -38.51 34.04 7.08
CA SER A 913 -38.70 33.28 8.32
C SER A 913 -38.88 34.21 9.53
N LEU A 914 -37.95 35.15 9.71
CA LEU A 914 -37.99 36.14 10.79
C LEU A 914 -39.24 37.04 10.73
N LEU A 915 -39.64 37.49 9.54
CA LEU A 915 -40.85 38.30 9.34
C LEU A 915 -42.14 37.49 9.55
N SER A 916 -42.19 36.23 9.09
CA SER A 916 -43.31 35.32 9.35
C SER A 916 -43.56 35.17 10.85
N LEU A 917 -42.50 34.96 11.62
CA LEU A 917 -42.56 34.88 13.08
C LEU A 917 -43.00 36.21 13.72
N ALA A 918 -42.40 37.33 13.32
CA ALA A 918 -42.69 38.66 13.88
C ALA A 918 -44.12 39.17 13.60
N MET A 919 -44.70 38.79 12.46
CA MET A 919 -46.08 39.11 12.06
C MET A 919 -47.08 38.01 12.44
N ASN A 920 -46.62 36.92 13.07
CA ASN A 920 -47.40 35.72 13.39
C ASN A 920 -48.23 35.17 12.21
N ARG A 921 -47.63 35.13 11.01
CA ARG A 921 -48.34 34.83 9.76
C ARG A 921 -47.58 33.80 8.92
N PRO A 922 -48.22 32.69 8.49
CA PRO A 922 -47.57 31.70 7.64
C PRO A 922 -47.34 32.25 6.22
N VAL A 923 -46.38 31.66 5.51
CA VAL A 923 -46.02 31.97 4.12
C VAL A 923 -46.94 31.22 3.14
N LYS A 924 -47.09 31.73 1.90
CA LYS A 924 -47.77 31.06 0.76
C LYS A 924 -47.37 29.59 0.67
N LYS A 925 -48.35 28.68 0.55
CA LYS A 925 -48.13 27.25 0.33
C LYS A 925 -47.43 26.98 -1.02
N ASP A 926 -46.64 25.91 -1.09
CA ASP A 926 -45.90 25.44 -2.27
C ASP A 926 -44.90 26.48 -2.84
N LEU A 927 -44.41 27.40 -1.99
CA LEU A 927 -43.41 28.42 -2.30
C LEU A 927 -42.01 28.02 -1.78
N ALA A 928 -41.00 28.10 -2.65
CA ALA A 928 -39.59 28.08 -2.25
C ALA A 928 -38.84 29.30 -2.81
N MET A 929 -37.76 29.70 -2.15
CA MET A 929 -36.97 30.86 -2.57
C MET A 929 -35.48 30.69 -2.31
N THR A 930 -34.66 31.49 -3.01
CA THR A 930 -33.21 31.59 -2.77
C THR A 930 -32.70 32.90 -3.35
N GLY A 931 -31.69 33.47 -2.70
CA GLY A 931 -31.18 34.80 -3.01
C GLY A 931 -30.28 35.29 -1.88
N GLU A 932 -29.11 35.77 -2.24
CA GLU A 932 -28.30 36.58 -1.33
C GLU A 932 -28.93 37.96 -1.16
N VAL A 933 -28.75 38.59 0.00
CA VAL A 933 -29.40 39.87 0.32
C VAL A 933 -28.41 40.87 0.91
N THR A 934 -28.50 42.11 0.43
CA THR A 934 -27.71 43.24 0.94
C THR A 934 -28.42 43.93 2.10
N LEU A 935 -27.68 44.72 2.90
CA LEU A 935 -28.25 45.59 3.95
C LEU A 935 -29.31 46.59 3.42
N MET A 936 -29.33 46.85 2.11
CA MET A 936 -30.31 47.73 1.44
C MET A 936 -31.52 46.97 0.87
N GLY A 937 -31.68 45.67 1.17
CA GLY A 937 -32.81 44.86 0.69
C GLY A 937 -32.71 44.36 -0.75
N LYS A 938 -31.69 44.79 -1.51
CA LYS A 938 -31.43 44.24 -2.87
C LYS A 938 -30.99 42.79 -2.83
N ILE A 939 -31.52 42.02 -3.78
CA ILE A 939 -31.28 40.59 -3.97
C ILE A 939 -30.16 40.40 -5.00
N LEU A 940 -29.14 39.61 -4.64
CA LEU A 940 -27.98 39.35 -5.50
C LEU A 940 -28.07 37.98 -6.19
N PRO A 941 -27.46 37.81 -7.38
CA PRO A 941 -27.44 36.55 -8.10
C PRO A 941 -26.79 35.41 -7.31
N ILE A 942 -27.18 34.19 -7.64
CA ILE A 942 -26.77 32.95 -6.96
C ILE A 942 -26.21 31.91 -7.93
N GLY A 943 -25.39 30.99 -7.43
CA GLY A 943 -25.01 29.77 -8.13
C GLY A 943 -26.02 28.62 -7.99
N GLY A 944 -25.91 27.63 -8.88
CA GLY A 944 -26.63 26.35 -8.81
C GLY A 944 -28.11 26.41 -9.21
N VAL A 945 -28.49 27.28 -10.14
CA VAL A 945 -29.90 27.49 -10.57
C VAL A 945 -30.52 26.19 -11.10
N LYS A 946 -29.80 25.41 -11.92
CA LYS A 946 -30.26 24.11 -12.43
C LYS A 946 -30.57 23.14 -11.28
N GLU A 947 -29.62 22.92 -10.38
CA GLU A 947 -29.74 21.98 -9.27
C GLU A 947 -30.85 22.39 -8.30
N LYS A 948 -30.97 23.69 -8.00
CA LYS A 948 -32.01 24.23 -7.12
C LYS A 948 -33.41 24.09 -7.74
N THR A 949 -33.55 24.29 -9.06
CA THR A 949 -34.82 24.06 -9.78
C THR A 949 -35.21 22.58 -9.76
N ILE A 950 -34.26 21.67 -10.00
CA ILE A 950 -34.49 20.21 -9.91
C ILE A 950 -34.89 19.80 -8.49
N ALA A 951 -34.30 20.41 -7.45
CA ALA A 951 -34.70 20.16 -6.05
C ALA A 951 -36.12 20.64 -5.74
N ALA A 952 -36.51 21.79 -6.28
CA ALA A 952 -37.87 22.32 -6.13
C ALA A 952 -38.92 21.40 -6.80
N ARG A 953 -38.67 20.96 -8.05
CA ARG A 953 -39.53 19.99 -8.76
C ARG A 953 -39.63 18.66 -7.99
N ARG A 954 -38.55 18.17 -7.36
CA ARG A 954 -38.55 16.93 -6.55
C ARG A 954 -39.34 17.03 -5.24
N SER A 955 -39.56 18.23 -4.71
CA SER A 955 -40.30 18.46 -3.46
C SER A 955 -41.74 18.95 -3.68
N ASP A 956 -42.27 18.80 -4.89
CA ASP A 956 -43.60 19.26 -5.34
C ASP A 956 -43.86 20.76 -5.05
N VAL A 957 -42.81 21.57 -5.19
CA VAL A 957 -42.89 23.04 -5.13
C VAL A 957 -43.49 23.54 -6.43
N LYS A 958 -44.40 24.52 -6.36
CA LYS A 958 -45.06 25.09 -7.54
C LYS A 958 -44.58 26.50 -7.86
N THR A 959 -44.35 27.32 -6.84
CA THR A 959 -43.84 28.69 -7.01
C THR A 959 -42.38 28.76 -6.55
N ILE A 960 -41.50 29.30 -7.38
CA ILE A 960 -40.10 29.57 -7.05
C ILE A 960 -39.81 31.06 -7.17
N ILE A 961 -39.04 31.61 -6.24
CA ILE A 961 -38.46 32.97 -6.35
C ILE A 961 -36.95 32.87 -6.58
N PHE A 962 -36.48 33.51 -7.65
CA PHE A 962 -35.06 33.66 -8.02
C PHE A 962 -34.67 35.14 -8.20
N PRO A 963 -33.39 35.50 -8.07
CA PRO A 963 -32.90 36.85 -8.43
C PRO A 963 -33.10 37.13 -9.93
N GLU A 964 -33.50 38.34 -10.31
CA GLU A 964 -33.68 38.77 -11.71
C GLU A 964 -32.39 38.60 -12.54
N ALA A 965 -31.23 38.81 -11.93
CA ALA A 965 -29.92 38.59 -12.55
C ALA A 965 -29.67 37.11 -12.97
N ASN A 966 -30.38 36.14 -12.40
CA ASN A 966 -30.32 34.72 -12.79
C ASN A 966 -31.32 34.32 -13.88
N ARG A 967 -32.10 35.26 -14.44
CA ARG A 967 -33.06 34.96 -15.52
C ARG A 967 -32.40 34.20 -16.68
N ARG A 968 -31.23 34.66 -17.15
CA ARG A 968 -30.49 34.02 -18.24
C ARG A 968 -30.15 32.55 -17.92
N ASP A 969 -29.60 32.31 -16.74
CA ASP A 969 -29.17 30.96 -16.31
C ASP A 969 -30.36 30.01 -16.10
N PHE A 970 -31.57 30.55 -15.84
CA PHE A 970 -32.82 29.80 -15.86
C PHE A 970 -33.34 29.59 -17.30
N ASP A 971 -33.25 30.59 -18.16
CA ASP A 971 -33.68 30.52 -19.56
C ASP A 971 -32.85 29.53 -20.38
N GLU A 972 -31.58 29.29 -20.01
CA GLU A 972 -30.72 28.22 -20.54
C GLU A 972 -31.16 26.79 -20.13
N LEU A 973 -32.07 26.62 -19.15
CA LEU A 973 -32.52 25.28 -18.75
C LEU A 973 -33.48 24.64 -19.76
N ALA A 974 -33.35 23.32 -19.96
CA ALA A 974 -34.25 22.54 -20.80
C ALA A 974 -35.72 22.62 -20.33
N SER A 975 -36.66 22.52 -21.28
CA SER A 975 -38.10 22.71 -21.03
C SER A 975 -38.68 21.78 -19.97
N ASN A 976 -38.24 20.52 -19.95
CA ASN A 976 -38.59 19.51 -18.95
C ASN A 976 -38.19 19.88 -17.50
N VAL A 977 -37.22 20.78 -17.29
CA VAL A 977 -36.87 21.31 -15.97
C VAL A 977 -37.79 22.46 -15.55
N LYS A 978 -38.35 23.20 -16.52
CA LYS A 978 -39.22 24.36 -16.30
C LYS A 978 -40.70 23.99 -16.17
N GLU A 979 -41.12 22.87 -16.75
CA GLU A 979 -42.52 22.45 -16.81
C GLU A 979 -43.10 22.21 -15.40
N GLY A 980 -44.30 22.76 -15.16
CA GLY A 980 -44.99 22.70 -13.87
C GLY A 980 -44.58 23.77 -12.84
N LEU A 981 -43.59 24.63 -13.13
CA LEU A 981 -43.07 25.63 -12.20
C LEU A 981 -43.47 27.08 -12.57
N GLU A 982 -44.09 27.79 -11.63
CA GLU A 982 -44.28 29.24 -11.64
C GLU A 982 -43.02 29.90 -11.08
N VAL A 983 -42.26 30.63 -11.90
CA VAL A 983 -41.03 31.30 -11.46
C VAL A 983 -41.20 32.81 -11.47
N HIS A 984 -41.03 33.42 -10.30
CA HIS A 984 -40.97 34.87 -10.14
C HIS A 984 -39.51 35.31 -10.01
N PHE A 985 -39.14 36.32 -10.80
CA PHE A 985 -37.84 36.95 -10.73
C PHE A 985 -37.94 38.29 -9.97
N VAL A 986 -36.94 38.56 -9.11
CA VAL A 986 -36.96 39.72 -8.20
C VAL A 986 -35.61 40.43 -8.12
N GLU A 987 -35.63 41.75 -8.00
CA GLU A 987 -34.45 42.57 -7.68
C GLU A 987 -34.37 42.94 -6.20
N ASP A 988 -35.52 42.91 -5.51
CA ASP A 988 -35.71 43.61 -4.25
C ASP A 988 -36.56 42.78 -3.28
N TYR A 989 -36.18 42.76 -2.00
CA TYR A 989 -36.91 41.98 -1.00
C TYR A 989 -38.37 42.43 -0.83
N SER A 990 -38.70 43.70 -1.12
CA SER A 990 -40.09 44.18 -1.13
C SER A 990 -41.01 43.32 -2.02
N GLN A 991 -40.51 42.87 -3.18
CA GLN A 991 -41.22 41.97 -4.10
C GLN A 991 -41.39 40.57 -3.51
N ILE A 992 -40.38 40.06 -2.78
CA ILE A 992 -40.44 38.77 -2.08
C ILE A 992 -41.50 38.81 -0.97
N PHE A 993 -41.55 39.90 -0.21
CA PHE A 993 -42.55 40.10 0.84
C PHE A 993 -43.98 40.04 0.29
N ASP A 994 -44.25 40.78 -0.80
CA ASP A 994 -45.56 40.82 -1.42
C ASP A 994 -45.94 39.45 -2.06
N LEU A 995 -44.99 38.69 -2.60
CA LEU A 995 -45.24 37.34 -3.13
C LEU A 995 -45.42 36.27 -2.02
N ALA A 996 -44.70 36.39 -0.91
CA ALA A 996 -44.75 35.46 0.21
C ALA A 996 -46.00 35.66 1.11
N PHE A 997 -46.52 36.89 1.18
CA PHE A 997 -47.54 37.32 2.13
C PHE A 997 -48.77 38.05 1.53
N ASN A 998 -49.08 37.92 0.23
CA ASN A 998 -50.39 38.38 -0.28
C ASN A 998 -51.51 37.35 -0.08
N ASP A 999 -52.65 37.80 0.48
CA ASP A 999 -53.82 36.95 0.69
C ASP A 999 -54.60 36.72 -0.62
N SER A 1000 -54.15 35.74 -1.41
CA SER A 1000 -54.95 35.16 -2.51
C SER A 1000 -55.76 33.92 -2.08
N GLN A 1001 -55.76 33.59 -0.78
CA GLN A 1001 -56.47 32.45 -0.20
C GLN A 1001 -57.27 32.87 1.06
N ARG A 1002 -58.33 33.66 0.83
CA ARG A 1002 -59.44 33.87 1.79
C ARG A 1002 -60.76 33.42 1.17
N THR A 1003 -60.87 32.12 0.91
CA THR A 1003 -62.06 31.39 0.44
C THR A 1003 -62.05 30.01 1.06
#